data_AF-A0A553FMG0-F1
#
_entry.id   AF-A0A553FMG0-F1
#
_cell.length_a   1.000
_cell.length_b   1.000
_cell.length_c   1.000
_cell.angle_alpha   90.00
_cell.angle_beta   90.00
_cell.angle_gamma   90.00
#
_symmetry.space_group_name_H-M   'P 1'
#
loop_
_entity.id
_entity.type
_entity.pdbx_description
1 polymer ?
#
loop_
_entity_poly.entity_id
_entity_poly.type
_entity_poly.pdbx_seq_one_letter_code
_entity_poly.pdbx_strand_id
1 'polypeptide(L)'
;MSIKKYKFTVTPHRLLLLCFVTLSILLKVSFADANPADDYTFKIGEFSNVTSLQYFLQNLKQNTYQDQGLSIRLKEDTVSQLIHVMLADDLSIPLNHVLEEIGRYLNDPGRLFVLIINYQGKEETLLAHLNHYQLLTRAYPLTSPDLPPKGSLLKAGKPLLILNNTDRTFTSNLLSDYHNNVIEYPVEDASFRNSKQAKRYISGNYHFLATKRFTDEFVSDEAALSDKYKLNTSTFIYDYVLDCWKNTGKKPNFIFYSSPNIAYHIGTLTMLLTRQPLIQGTVKAKGVPLSGITWKHSKESLTKGTFTFPVEESGRITLAPELSGYKFIPGSYGSDFEGKIQTVAFEANKYDIDDGITAYYSFDDKVENEVTSTQEYGSGIFTNDPIRGSVLKFENENHITLSSPEKYNIANNSFTISIHVKLNKSGMDKDNCILGSSIAEYRKGLHINIRRGNPYFGFYTNDVVSSKKVQPQQWYHIVVRYNIENGEQSIFVDGESVAQSWNHPSFVGGGSILLGNGIQQNNFLDGLLDDLYIWDRALSDTEIKSVNINGIENIDRLKNQRIVAALILSLAAAITVFFVLRFRKRKTTRQTVSKKNAIELLGGFKVVNETGTDITHLFAPKTKELFLLLLIYSIKNPKGISKQELTHVIWSDIADEKVSNNRSVAFNRLKKAMSAFGGVELSFEKNFWKMIRHEDVFCDYEFVNTLIQDDKSSLTDFSPFIRKGKLLPNVKNEWLLDFRTAFNFELIDKLLLILNKGGNEPHLIAFTCSYILKLDDQNQPALHHLLHQMIKTGNKHKANFLFNKFIATYWAINKSKFPYDLNGFLNKDINLM
;
A
#
# COMPACT_ATOMS: atom_id res chain seq x y z
N MET A 1 56.17 27.51 48.19
CA MET A 1 54.83 27.02 48.53
C MET A 1 54.20 26.48 47.25
N SER A 2 54.12 25.16 47.10
CA SER A 2 53.76 24.47 45.85
C SER A 2 52.27 24.11 45.83
N ILE A 3 51.50 24.67 44.90
CA ILE A 3 50.11 24.28 44.64
C ILE A 3 50.04 23.54 43.30
N LYS A 4 49.74 22.24 43.37
CA LYS A 4 49.57 21.31 42.25
C LYS A 4 48.40 21.73 41.35
N LYS A 5 48.64 21.91 40.05
CA LYS A 5 47.57 21.92 39.01
C LYS A 5 47.31 20.48 38.55
N TYR A 6 46.15 19.93 38.86
CA TYR A 6 45.66 18.68 38.27
C TYR A 6 45.28 18.92 36.80
N LYS A 7 45.96 18.24 35.87
CA LYS A 7 45.51 18.10 34.48
C LYS A 7 44.44 17.01 34.43
N PHE A 8 43.19 17.38 34.15
CA PHE A 8 42.19 16.43 33.67
C PHE A 8 42.37 16.27 32.14
N THR A 9 43.09 15.22 31.73
CA THR A 9 43.06 14.74 30.35
C THR A 9 41.71 14.08 30.10
N VAL A 10 40.79 14.81 29.47
CA VAL A 10 39.56 14.22 28.93
C VAL A 10 39.89 13.63 27.56
N THR A 11 40.02 12.31 27.52
CA THR A 11 40.18 11.56 26.27
C THR A 11 39.04 11.87 25.30
N PRO A 12 39.29 11.95 23.97
CA PRO A 12 38.26 12.18 22.96
C PRO A 12 37.09 11.21 23.06
N HIS A 13 37.34 9.99 23.56
CA HIS A 13 36.32 8.99 23.78
C HIS A 13 35.31 9.37 24.87
N ARG A 14 35.72 10.10 25.91
CA ARG A 14 34.81 10.58 26.98
C ARG A 14 34.06 11.84 26.56
N LEU A 15 34.62 12.69 25.70
CA LEU A 15 33.89 13.81 25.10
C LEU A 15 32.91 13.32 24.02
N LEU A 16 33.27 12.28 23.26
CA LEU A 16 32.36 11.54 22.38
C LEU A 16 31.32 10.78 23.16
N LEU A 17 31.63 10.21 24.33
CA LEU A 17 30.64 9.58 25.21
C LEU A 17 29.76 10.65 25.85
N LEU A 18 30.28 11.81 26.24
CA LEU A 18 29.48 12.92 26.78
C LEU A 18 28.61 13.54 25.70
N CYS A 19 29.12 13.70 24.47
CA CYS A 19 28.37 14.14 23.30
C CYS A 19 27.40 13.06 22.80
N PHE A 20 27.73 11.77 22.89
CA PHE A 20 26.78 10.68 22.62
C PHE A 20 25.73 10.62 23.71
N VAL A 21 26.07 10.86 24.98
CA VAL A 21 25.12 10.87 26.09
C VAL A 21 24.26 12.12 25.99
N THR A 22 24.80 13.30 25.67
CA THR A 22 24.00 14.53 25.46
C THR A 22 23.23 14.50 24.16
N LEU A 23 23.72 13.89 23.08
CA LEU A 23 22.99 13.68 21.83
C LEU A 23 21.99 12.53 21.96
N SER A 24 22.22 11.53 22.81
CA SER A 24 21.22 10.52 23.19
C SER A 24 20.21 11.08 24.19
N ILE A 25 20.55 12.13 24.96
CA ILE A 25 19.64 12.87 25.84
C ILE A 25 18.86 13.94 25.04
N LEU A 26 19.41 14.48 23.94
CA LEU A 26 18.73 15.39 22.98
C LEU A 26 17.94 14.64 21.89
N LEU A 27 18.36 13.42 21.53
CA LEU A 27 17.60 12.42 20.75
C LEU A 27 16.88 11.42 21.66
N LYS A 28 16.65 11.76 22.93
CA LYS A 28 15.41 11.36 23.58
C LYS A 28 14.27 12.14 22.90
N VAL A 29 14.01 11.82 21.62
CA VAL A 29 12.63 11.52 21.27
C VAL A 29 12.24 10.55 22.37
N SER A 30 11.39 10.99 23.29
CA SER A 30 10.72 9.99 24.10
C SER A 30 10.07 9.11 23.04
N PHE A 31 10.64 7.94 22.81
CA PHE A 31 9.83 6.75 22.80
C PHE A 31 9.07 6.87 24.13
N ALA A 32 7.99 7.64 24.13
CA ALA A 32 6.79 7.19 24.80
C ALA A 32 6.72 5.78 24.23
N ASP A 33 7.07 4.81 25.08
CA ASP A 33 6.85 3.42 24.79
C ASP A 33 5.50 3.43 24.08
N ALA A 34 5.51 3.15 22.78
CA ALA A 34 4.30 2.67 22.15
C ALA A 34 4.12 1.31 22.83
N ASN A 35 3.69 1.35 24.09
CA ASN A 35 3.21 0.24 24.84
C ASN A 35 2.02 -0.14 24.01
N PRO A 36 2.08 -1.25 23.26
CA PRO A 36 1.01 -1.57 22.38
C PRO A 36 -0.18 -1.85 23.28
N ALA A 37 -1.09 -0.89 23.34
CA ALA A 37 -2.47 -1.09 23.77
C ALA A 37 -3.17 -2.16 22.91
N ASP A 38 -2.49 -2.64 21.87
CA ASP A 38 -2.91 -3.63 20.89
C ASP A 38 -2.62 -5.08 21.27
N ASP A 39 -2.17 -5.41 22.49
CA ASP A 39 -1.91 -6.82 22.83
C ASP A 39 -3.18 -7.63 23.14
N TYR A 40 -4.35 -6.99 23.14
CA TYR A 40 -5.62 -7.65 23.39
C TYR A 40 -6.30 -8.12 22.11
N THR A 41 -6.52 -9.42 21.99
CA THR A 41 -7.48 -10.01 21.07
C THR A 41 -8.46 -10.86 21.88
N PHE A 42 -9.67 -10.33 22.07
CA PHE A 42 -10.75 -11.01 22.74
C PHE A 42 -11.56 -11.83 21.74
N LYS A 43 -11.90 -13.06 22.13
CA LYS A 43 -12.97 -13.81 21.48
C LYS A 43 -14.31 -13.35 22.06
N ILE A 44 -15.23 -12.91 21.21
CA ILE A 44 -16.53 -12.40 21.64
C ILE A 44 -17.62 -13.39 21.23
N GLY A 45 -18.24 -14.03 22.22
CA GLY A 45 -19.42 -14.87 21.97
C GLY A 45 -20.64 -14.00 21.67
N GLU A 46 -21.37 -14.30 20.60
CA GLU A 46 -22.66 -13.69 20.27
C GLU A 46 -23.63 -14.79 19.83
N PHE A 47 -24.43 -15.26 20.78
CA PHE A 47 -25.27 -16.44 20.61
C PHE A 47 -26.72 -16.05 20.33
N SER A 48 -27.40 -16.83 19.48
CA SER A 48 -28.80 -16.61 19.11
C SER A 48 -29.77 -17.53 19.86
N ASN A 49 -29.29 -18.54 20.59
CA ASN A 49 -30.11 -19.53 21.30
C ASN A 49 -29.59 -19.80 22.73
N VAL A 50 -30.50 -20.26 23.60
CA VAL A 50 -30.22 -20.47 25.03
C VAL A 50 -29.14 -21.52 25.25
N THR A 51 -29.21 -22.64 24.52
CA THR A 51 -28.29 -23.78 24.67
C THR A 51 -26.83 -23.36 24.47
N SER A 52 -26.55 -22.57 23.44
CA SER A 52 -25.21 -22.09 23.12
C SER A 52 -24.70 -21.10 24.17
N LEU A 53 -25.56 -20.20 24.64
CA LEU A 53 -25.22 -19.26 25.69
C LEU A 53 -24.95 -19.97 27.03
N GLN A 54 -25.81 -20.92 27.42
CA GLN A 54 -25.59 -21.72 28.63
C GLN A 54 -24.32 -22.55 28.54
N TYR A 55 -24.04 -23.17 27.40
CA TYR A 55 -22.79 -23.89 27.17
C TYR A 55 -21.59 -22.96 27.35
N PHE A 56 -21.63 -21.75 26.78
CA PHE A 56 -20.58 -20.75 26.97
C PHE A 56 -20.37 -20.41 28.45
N LEU A 57 -21.46 -20.11 29.18
CA LEU A 57 -21.41 -19.73 30.59
C LEU A 57 -20.85 -20.86 31.46
N GLN A 58 -21.32 -22.09 31.29
CA GLN A 58 -20.84 -23.26 32.04
C GLN A 58 -19.36 -23.55 31.80
N ASN A 59 -18.86 -23.29 30.58
CA ASN A 59 -17.47 -23.54 30.20
C ASN A 59 -16.57 -22.31 30.34
N LEU A 60 -17.08 -21.19 30.85
CA LEU A 60 -16.35 -19.92 30.91
C LEU A 60 -15.06 -20.06 31.73
N LYS A 61 -15.14 -20.75 32.87
CA LYS A 61 -14.00 -20.99 33.79
C LYS A 61 -13.05 -22.10 33.31
N GLN A 62 -13.58 -23.17 32.72
CA GLN A 62 -12.79 -24.30 32.23
C GLN A 62 -11.96 -23.94 30.99
N ASN A 63 -12.27 -22.81 30.36
CA ASN A 63 -11.55 -22.34 29.20
C ASN A 63 -10.12 -21.89 29.53
N THR A 64 -9.14 -22.50 28.88
CA THR A 64 -7.72 -22.16 29.04
C THR A 64 -7.34 -20.80 28.44
N TYR A 65 -8.20 -20.22 27.59
CA TYR A 65 -7.98 -18.92 26.96
C TYR A 65 -8.32 -17.75 27.89
N GLN A 66 -7.36 -16.83 28.12
CA GLN A 66 -7.43 -15.81 29.17
C GLN A 66 -8.30 -14.58 28.89
N ASP A 67 -8.58 -14.27 27.62
CA ASP A 67 -9.25 -13.03 27.23
C ASP A 67 -10.52 -13.36 26.44
N GLN A 68 -11.67 -13.21 27.10
CA GLN A 68 -13.00 -13.57 26.58
C GLN A 68 -13.94 -12.38 26.63
N GLY A 69 -15.03 -12.47 25.89
CA GLY A 69 -16.13 -11.54 26.00
C GLY A 69 -17.43 -12.10 25.48
N LEU A 70 -18.49 -11.34 25.70
CA LEU A 70 -19.85 -11.71 25.35
C LEU A 70 -20.61 -10.48 24.86
N SER A 71 -21.31 -10.63 23.74
CA SER A 71 -22.26 -9.68 23.18
C SER A 71 -23.68 -10.16 23.46
N ILE A 72 -24.48 -9.36 24.15
CA ILE A 72 -25.86 -9.70 24.55
C ILE A 72 -26.83 -8.56 24.31
N ARG A 73 -28.05 -8.92 23.92
CA ARG A 73 -29.19 -8.00 23.86
C ARG A 73 -29.99 -8.10 25.14
N LEU A 74 -30.31 -6.97 25.74
CA LEU A 74 -30.97 -6.86 27.04
C LEU A 74 -32.34 -6.20 26.90
N LYS A 75 -33.31 -6.72 27.63
CA LYS A 75 -34.64 -6.10 27.79
C LYS A 75 -34.98 -6.02 29.27
N GLU A 76 -35.43 -4.85 29.69
CA GLU A 76 -35.95 -4.63 31.04
C GLU A 76 -37.45 -4.95 31.05
N ASP A 77 -37.88 -5.73 32.04
CA ASP A 77 -39.27 -5.80 32.45
C ASP A 77 -39.57 -4.58 33.31
N THR A 78 -40.42 -3.68 32.80
CA THR A 78 -40.76 -2.42 33.45
C THR A 78 -41.53 -2.59 34.76
N VAL A 79 -42.14 -3.74 35.00
CA VAL A 79 -42.93 -4.03 36.22
C VAL A 79 -42.03 -4.61 37.30
N SER A 80 -41.27 -5.67 36.98
CA SER A 80 -40.40 -6.34 37.95
C SER A 80 -39.03 -5.69 38.11
N GLN A 81 -38.66 -4.75 37.23
CA GLN A 81 -37.33 -4.16 37.09
C GLN A 81 -36.21 -5.20 36.86
N LEU A 82 -36.57 -6.43 36.48
CA LEU A 82 -35.62 -7.46 36.11
C LEU A 82 -35.14 -7.24 34.67
N ILE A 83 -33.87 -7.52 34.43
CA ILE A 83 -33.29 -7.48 33.08
C ILE A 83 -33.08 -8.89 32.58
N HIS A 84 -33.52 -9.14 31.35
CA HIS A 84 -33.40 -10.42 30.66
C HIS A 84 -32.49 -10.29 29.43
N VAL A 85 -31.70 -11.33 29.17
CA VAL A 85 -30.97 -11.51 27.91
C VAL A 85 -31.94 -12.07 26.87
N MET A 86 -32.14 -11.34 25.79
CA MET A 86 -33.02 -11.70 24.69
C MET A 86 -32.26 -12.49 23.63
N LEU A 87 -32.83 -13.61 23.21
CA LEU A 87 -32.30 -14.50 22.18
C LEU A 87 -33.30 -14.58 21.01
N ALA A 88 -32.89 -15.16 19.87
CA ALA A 88 -33.68 -15.16 18.64
C ALA A 88 -34.83 -16.19 18.65
N ASP A 89 -34.81 -17.13 19.61
CA ASP A 89 -35.78 -18.19 19.83
C ASP A 89 -36.96 -17.75 20.73
N ASP A 90 -37.15 -16.44 20.95
CA ASP A 90 -38.09 -15.84 21.92
C ASP A 90 -37.90 -16.30 23.37
N LEU A 91 -36.84 -17.06 23.65
CA LEU A 91 -36.44 -17.43 24.99
C LEU A 91 -35.58 -16.31 25.59
N SER A 92 -35.60 -16.25 26.91
CA SER A 92 -34.74 -15.34 27.65
C SER A 92 -34.15 -16.03 28.87
N ILE A 93 -32.96 -15.59 29.25
CA ILE A 93 -32.37 -15.94 30.54
C ILE A 93 -32.21 -14.66 31.36
N PRO A 94 -32.40 -14.71 32.68
CA PRO A 94 -32.25 -13.50 33.46
C PRO A 94 -30.76 -13.09 33.51
N LEU A 95 -30.51 -11.78 33.41
CA LEU A 95 -29.16 -11.20 33.30
C LEU A 95 -28.30 -11.56 34.51
N ASN A 96 -28.93 -11.72 35.68
CA ASN A 96 -28.27 -12.06 36.93
C ASN A 96 -27.37 -13.30 36.82
N HIS A 97 -27.84 -14.35 36.13
CA HIS A 97 -27.09 -15.59 35.92
C HIS A 97 -25.84 -15.34 35.07
N VAL A 98 -25.94 -14.49 34.06
CA VAL A 98 -24.80 -14.10 33.21
C VAL A 98 -23.77 -13.30 34.01
N LEU A 99 -24.23 -12.32 34.81
CA LEU A 99 -23.33 -11.49 35.62
C LEU A 99 -22.62 -12.31 36.70
N GLU A 100 -23.30 -13.28 37.31
CA GLU A 100 -22.70 -14.17 38.29
C GLU A 100 -21.54 -14.99 37.70
N GLU A 101 -21.73 -15.59 36.53
CA GLU A 101 -20.67 -16.37 35.85
C GLU A 101 -19.50 -15.49 35.40
N ILE A 102 -19.77 -14.26 34.92
CA ILE A 102 -18.71 -13.27 34.62
C ILE A 102 -17.93 -12.94 35.89
N GLY A 103 -18.62 -12.71 37.02
CA GLY A 103 -17.99 -12.45 38.31
C GLY A 103 -17.08 -13.60 38.75
N ARG A 104 -17.57 -14.85 38.66
CA ARG A 104 -16.81 -16.07 38.96
C ARG A 104 -15.56 -16.19 38.07
N TYR A 105 -15.70 -15.93 36.77
CA TYR A 105 -14.58 -15.95 35.82
C TYR A 105 -13.50 -14.93 36.17
N LEU A 106 -13.91 -13.71 36.51
CA LEU A 106 -12.98 -12.63 36.84
C LEU A 106 -12.27 -12.84 38.19
N ASN A 107 -12.77 -13.71 39.08
CA ASN A 107 -12.10 -14.01 40.35
C ASN A 107 -10.78 -14.78 40.16
N ASP A 108 -10.58 -15.44 39.02
CA ASP A 108 -9.31 -16.07 38.68
C ASP A 108 -8.27 -14.99 38.29
N PRO A 109 -7.06 -14.98 38.90
CA PRO A 109 -6.04 -13.99 38.59
C PRO A 109 -5.65 -14.01 37.10
N GLY A 110 -5.51 -12.82 36.51
CA GLY A 110 -5.05 -12.68 35.12
C GLY A 110 -6.13 -12.73 34.05
N ARG A 111 -7.40 -12.88 34.42
CA ARG A 111 -8.54 -12.88 33.49
C ARG A 111 -9.03 -11.46 33.20
N LEU A 112 -9.32 -11.19 31.92
CA LEU A 112 -10.04 -10.00 31.47
C LEU A 112 -11.33 -10.43 30.77
N PHE A 113 -12.35 -9.57 30.86
CA PHE A 113 -13.63 -9.80 30.20
C PHE A 113 -14.15 -8.54 29.49
N VAL A 114 -14.68 -8.72 28.29
CA VAL A 114 -15.39 -7.67 27.54
C VAL A 114 -16.88 -8.01 27.49
N LEU A 115 -17.71 -7.13 28.03
CA LEU A 115 -19.16 -7.26 27.97
C LEU A 115 -19.72 -6.21 27.01
N ILE A 116 -20.24 -6.64 25.87
CA ILE A 116 -20.93 -5.78 24.92
C ILE A 116 -22.43 -5.95 25.15
N ILE A 117 -23.12 -4.87 25.47
CA ILE A 117 -24.55 -4.88 25.76
C ILE A 117 -25.32 -4.07 24.73
N ASN A 118 -26.47 -4.57 24.32
CA ASN A 118 -27.47 -3.78 23.61
C ASN A 118 -28.66 -3.59 24.55
N TYR A 119 -28.72 -2.45 25.24
CA TYR A 119 -29.71 -2.16 26.27
C TYR A 119 -30.36 -0.80 26.05
N GLN A 120 -31.70 -0.79 26.05
CA GLN A 120 -32.52 0.41 25.84
C GLN A 120 -33.27 0.86 27.12
N GLY A 121 -33.21 0.07 28.21
CA GLY A 121 -33.89 0.36 29.48
C GLY A 121 -33.17 1.41 30.34
N LYS A 122 -33.57 1.58 31.59
CA LYS A 122 -33.01 2.62 32.48
C LYS A 122 -31.58 2.31 32.92
N GLU A 123 -30.69 3.31 32.79
CA GLU A 123 -29.29 3.18 33.20
C GLU A 123 -29.15 2.77 34.67
N GLU A 124 -29.94 3.37 35.57
CA GLU A 124 -29.87 3.07 37.00
C GLU A 124 -30.16 1.59 37.28
N THR A 125 -31.14 1.00 36.58
CA THR A 125 -31.49 -0.42 36.72
C THR A 125 -30.31 -1.31 36.36
N LEU A 126 -29.64 -1.04 35.24
CA LEU A 126 -28.47 -1.80 34.80
C LEU A 126 -27.27 -1.64 35.76
N LEU A 127 -26.98 -0.42 36.20
CA LEU A 127 -25.89 -0.15 37.14
C LEU A 127 -26.13 -0.83 38.49
N ALA A 128 -27.38 -0.87 38.96
CA ALA A 128 -27.76 -1.60 40.18
C ALA A 128 -27.48 -3.10 40.07
N HIS A 129 -27.83 -3.72 38.93
CA HIS A 129 -27.51 -5.14 38.67
C HIS A 129 -25.99 -5.37 38.64
N LEU A 130 -25.23 -4.55 37.92
CA LEU A 130 -23.76 -4.66 37.88
C LEU A 130 -23.12 -4.49 39.27
N ASN A 131 -23.64 -3.57 40.08
CA ASN A 131 -23.13 -3.32 41.43
C ASN A 131 -23.44 -4.47 42.40
N HIS A 132 -24.64 -5.07 42.31
CA HIS A 132 -25.03 -6.22 43.12
C HIS A 132 -24.06 -7.39 42.97
N TYR A 133 -23.59 -7.65 41.74
CA TYR A 133 -22.59 -8.67 41.43
C TYR A 133 -21.14 -8.19 41.53
N GLN A 134 -20.89 -7.02 42.14
CA GLN A 134 -19.56 -6.43 42.32
C GLN A 134 -18.77 -6.21 41.01
N LEU A 135 -19.46 -6.14 39.87
CA LEU A 135 -18.84 -5.93 38.57
C LEU A 135 -18.62 -4.44 38.28
N LEU A 136 -19.46 -3.57 38.83
CA LEU A 136 -19.37 -2.12 38.60
C LEU A 136 -18.02 -1.54 39.06
N THR A 137 -17.54 -1.93 40.25
CA THR A 137 -16.24 -1.50 40.77
C THR A 137 -15.06 -2.09 40.01
N ARG A 138 -15.27 -3.18 39.27
CA ARG A 138 -14.28 -3.88 38.44
C ARG A 138 -14.26 -3.39 36.99
N ALA A 139 -15.22 -2.56 36.60
CA ALA A 139 -15.31 -1.98 35.27
C ALA A 139 -14.28 -0.85 35.08
N TYR A 140 -13.56 -0.89 33.96
CA TYR A 140 -12.64 0.15 33.52
C TYR A 140 -13.40 1.21 32.70
N PRO A 141 -13.36 2.50 33.10
CA PRO A 141 -13.92 3.57 32.29
C PRO A 141 -12.98 3.88 31.13
N LEU A 142 -13.45 3.70 29.89
CA LEU A 142 -12.66 3.97 28.68
C LEU A 142 -12.48 5.49 28.52
N THR A 143 -11.43 6.01 29.15
CA THR A 143 -11.11 7.45 29.28
C THR A 143 -9.91 7.88 28.43
N SER A 144 -9.22 6.91 27.85
CA SER A 144 -8.03 7.06 27.02
C SER A 144 -8.26 6.43 25.65
N PRO A 145 -7.62 6.92 24.57
CA PRO A 145 -7.72 6.32 23.25
C PRO A 145 -7.27 4.85 23.16
N ASP A 146 -6.50 4.43 24.16
CA ASP A 146 -5.82 3.15 24.22
C ASP A 146 -6.16 2.44 25.54
N LEU A 147 -6.44 1.12 25.48
CA LEU A 147 -6.53 0.30 26.68
C LEU A 147 -5.15 0.26 27.36
N PRO A 148 -5.08 0.47 28.68
CA PRO A 148 -3.85 0.27 29.43
C PRO A 148 -3.33 -1.17 29.24
N PRO A 149 -2.02 -1.42 29.38
CA PRO A 149 -1.48 -2.78 29.35
C PRO A 149 -2.16 -3.73 30.35
N LYS A 150 -2.21 -5.04 30.03
CA LYS A 150 -2.98 -6.04 30.79
C LYS A 150 -2.63 -6.05 32.27
N GLY A 151 -1.33 -6.02 32.56
CA GLY A 151 -0.83 -5.96 33.92
C GLY A 151 -1.33 -4.73 34.70
N SER A 152 -1.53 -3.60 34.03
CA SER A 152 -2.01 -2.37 34.66
C SER A 152 -3.50 -2.44 35.02
N LEU A 153 -4.34 -2.95 34.12
CA LEU A 153 -5.78 -3.18 34.40
C LEU A 153 -5.98 -4.14 35.56
N LEU A 154 -5.23 -5.25 35.56
CA LEU A 154 -5.30 -6.25 36.61
C LEU A 154 -4.83 -5.70 37.97
N LYS A 155 -3.71 -4.95 37.99
CA LYS A 155 -3.21 -4.29 39.21
C LYS A 155 -4.17 -3.24 39.75
N ALA A 156 -4.87 -2.53 38.88
CA ALA A 156 -5.89 -1.56 39.27
C ALA A 156 -7.20 -2.20 39.74
N GLY A 157 -7.34 -3.53 39.67
CA GLY A 157 -8.59 -4.23 39.98
C GLY A 157 -9.70 -3.93 38.96
N LYS A 158 -9.34 -3.54 37.73
CA LYS A 158 -10.27 -3.15 36.65
C LYS A 158 -10.29 -4.12 35.46
N PRO A 159 -10.62 -5.42 35.65
CA PRO A 159 -10.51 -6.42 34.60
C PRO A 159 -11.70 -6.49 33.62
N LEU A 160 -12.75 -5.66 33.82
CA LEU A 160 -13.96 -5.68 33.01
C LEU A 160 -14.03 -4.44 32.12
N LEU A 161 -14.27 -4.62 30.82
CA LEU A 161 -14.65 -3.54 29.90
C LEU A 161 -16.12 -3.72 29.51
N ILE A 162 -16.92 -2.67 29.60
CA ILE A 162 -18.33 -2.70 29.20
C ILE A 162 -18.54 -1.71 28.05
N LEU A 163 -19.05 -2.22 26.93
CA LEU A 163 -19.38 -1.42 25.75
C LEU A 163 -20.88 -1.46 25.47
N ASN A 164 -21.48 -0.31 25.20
CA ASN A 164 -22.88 -0.21 24.79
C ASN A 164 -23.00 -0.15 23.26
N ASN A 165 -23.67 -1.14 22.69
CA ASN A 165 -23.95 -1.26 21.25
C ASN A 165 -25.38 -0.83 20.93
N THR A 166 -25.73 0.39 21.33
CA THR A 166 -26.97 1.08 20.97
C THR A 166 -26.68 2.54 20.69
N ASP A 167 -27.60 3.21 20.00
CA ASP A 167 -27.50 4.66 19.74
C ASP A 167 -27.74 5.53 20.99
N ARG A 168 -28.02 4.91 22.15
CA ARG A 168 -28.28 5.61 23.40
C ARG A 168 -26.97 6.00 24.08
N THR A 169 -26.87 7.28 24.43
CA THR A 169 -25.80 7.77 25.31
C THR A 169 -26.15 7.53 26.78
N PHE A 170 -25.20 6.95 27.51
CA PHE A 170 -25.28 6.75 28.95
C PHE A 170 -24.55 7.89 29.69
N THR A 171 -25.01 8.23 30.89
CA THR A 171 -24.38 9.27 31.71
C THR A 171 -23.10 8.78 32.38
N SER A 172 -23.04 7.48 32.70
CA SER A 172 -21.86 6.83 33.26
C SER A 172 -20.76 6.67 32.22
N ASN A 173 -19.53 7.02 32.61
CA ASN A 173 -18.33 6.78 31.81
C ASN A 173 -17.90 5.30 31.77
N LEU A 174 -18.60 4.41 32.49
CA LEU A 174 -18.34 2.97 32.51
C LEU A 174 -19.01 2.22 31.34
N LEU A 175 -20.02 2.82 30.69
CA LEU A 175 -20.78 2.24 29.58
C LEU A 175 -20.38 2.94 28.28
N SER A 176 -19.19 2.62 27.78
CA SER A 176 -18.62 3.33 26.62
C SER A 176 -19.32 2.94 25.32
N ASP A 177 -19.58 3.91 24.45
CA ASP A 177 -20.29 3.68 23.19
C ASP A 177 -19.49 2.81 22.21
N TYR A 178 -20.07 1.70 21.73
CA TYR A 178 -19.40 0.77 20.82
C TYR A 178 -19.13 1.42 19.46
N HIS A 179 -20.10 2.14 18.89
CA HIS A 179 -19.99 2.72 17.54
C HIS A 179 -19.05 3.92 17.43
N ASN A 180 -18.67 4.54 18.55
CA ASN A 180 -17.66 5.59 18.64
C ASN A 180 -16.25 5.03 18.87
N ASN A 181 -16.15 3.86 19.51
CA ASN A 181 -14.88 3.27 19.92
C ASN A 181 -14.42 2.10 19.05
N VAL A 182 -15.33 1.44 18.32
CA VAL A 182 -15.05 0.23 17.55
C VAL A 182 -15.33 0.46 16.07
N ILE A 183 -14.37 0.08 15.22
CA ILE A 183 -14.56 -0.04 13.78
C ILE A 183 -14.63 -1.51 13.39
N GLU A 184 -15.61 -1.86 12.56
CA GLU A 184 -15.75 -3.22 12.04
C GLU A 184 -15.06 -3.34 10.68
N TYR A 185 -14.25 -4.39 10.54
CA TYR A 185 -13.62 -4.72 9.28
C TYR A 185 -14.64 -5.34 8.32
N PRO A 186 -14.74 -4.85 7.07
CA PRO A 186 -15.77 -5.29 6.14
C PRO A 186 -15.55 -6.74 5.69
N VAL A 187 -16.65 -7.37 5.26
CA VAL A 187 -16.68 -8.76 4.77
C VAL A 187 -16.81 -8.81 3.26
N GLU A 188 -17.51 -7.84 2.68
CA GLU A 188 -18.02 -7.87 1.30
C GLU A 188 -17.38 -6.81 0.40
N ASP A 189 -16.50 -5.95 0.95
CA ASP A 189 -15.84 -4.93 0.14
C ASP A 189 -14.62 -5.48 -0.60
N ALA A 190 -14.63 -5.28 -1.92
CA ALA A 190 -13.57 -5.63 -2.86
C ALA A 190 -12.16 -5.16 -2.45
N SER A 191 -12.10 -4.04 -1.74
CA SER A 191 -10.89 -3.36 -1.30
C SER A 191 -11.19 -2.63 0.01
N PHE A 192 -10.46 -2.96 1.09
CA PHE A 192 -10.63 -2.26 2.36
C PHE A 192 -10.36 -0.78 2.16
N ARG A 193 -9.25 -0.42 1.50
CA ARG A 193 -8.82 0.98 1.30
C ARG A 193 -9.89 1.89 0.69
N ASN A 194 -10.75 1.34 -0.16
CA ASN A 194 -11.78 2.10 -0.87
C ASN A 194 -13.19 1.95 -0.25
N SER A 195 -13.33 1.15 0.80
CA SER A 195 -14.61 0.94 1.49
C SER A 195 -15.08 2.20 2.25
N LYS A 196 -16.38 2.25 2.55
CA LYS A 196 -16.93 3.25 3.48
C LYS A 196 -16.30 3.11 4.87
N GLN A 197 -15.97 1.89 5.26
CA GLN A 197 -15.34 1.52 6.53
C GLN A 197 -13.92 2.08 6.63
N ALA A 198 -13.14 2.08 5.55
CA ALA A 198 -11.81 2.73 5.53
C ALA A 198 -11.90 4.25 5.71
N LYS A 199 -12.86 4.91 5.05
CA LYS A 199 -13.07 6.36 5.23
C LYS A 199 -13.42 6.69 6.67
N ARG A 200 -14.34 5.92 7.27
CA ARG A 200 -14.65 6.03 8.71
C ARG A 200 -13.40 5.76 9.54
N TYR A 201 -12.70 4.66 9.30
CA TYR A 201 -11.50 4.29 10.06
C TYR A 201 -10.50 5.44 10.11
N ILE A 202 -10.21 6.09 8.98
CA ILE A 202 -9.24 7.19 8.90
C ILE A 202 -9.75 8.51 9.49
N SER A 203 -11.03 8.84 9.33
CA SER A 203 -11.59 10.10 9.84
C SER A 203 -11.98 10.04 11.32
N GLY A 204 -12.28 8.85 11.85
CA GLY A 204 -12.76 8.65 13.20
C GLY A 204 -11.67 8.23 14.19
N ASN A 205 -11.88 8.56 15.46
CA ASN A 205 -11.00 8.18 16.56
C ASN A 205 -11.37 6.81 17.16
N TYR A 206 -11.42 5.78 16.31
CA TYR A 206 -11.71 4.41 16.75
C TYR A 206 -10.52 3.78 17.49
N HIS A 207 -10.80 3.14 18.62
CA HIS A 207 -9.83 2.51 19.52
C HIS A 207 -9.67 1.01 19.24
N PHE A 208 -10.76 0.35 18.87
CA PHE A 208 -10.80 -1.09 18.64
C PHE A 208 -11.16 -1.44 17.21
N LEU A 209 -10.62 -2.57 16.75
CA LEU A 209 -10.96 -3.20 15.49
C LEU A 209 -11.69 -4.51 15.74
N ALA A 210 -12.87 -4.68 15.13
CA ALA A 210 -13.67 -5.88 15.21
C ALA A 210 -13.74 -6.61 13.87
N THR A 211 -13.83 -7.93 13.89
CA THR A 211 -14.03 -8.77 12.70
C THR A 211 -15.44 -9.35 12.66
N LYS A 212 -15.84 -9.89 11.50
CA LYS A 212 -17.11 -10.61 11.30
C LYS A 212 -17.40 -11.62 12.42
N ARG A 213 -18.69 -11.83 12.68
CA ARG A 213 -19.22 -13.00 13.38
C ARG A 213 -19.04 -14.30 12.60
N PHE A 214 -18.21 -15.20 13.13
CA PHE A 214 -18.01 -16.54 12.60
C PHE A 214 -19.06 -17.54 13.15
N THR A 215 -19.69 -18.28 12.24
CA THR A 215 -20.70 -19.34 12.48
C THR A 215 -20.14 -20.74 12.21
N ASP A 216 -20.91 -21.79 12.49
CA ASP A 216 -20.49 -23.18 12.23
C ASP A 216 -20.15 -23.48 10.78
N GLU A 217 -20.77 -22.74 9.85
CA GLU A 217 -20.48 -22.89 8.43
C GLU A 217 -18.99 -22.72 8.12
N PHE A 218 -18.22 -21.94 8.88
CA PHE A 218 -16.79 -21.69 8.58
C PHE A 218 -15.83 -22.83 8.96
N VAL A 219 -16.34 -23.95 9.52
CA VAL A 219 -15.56 -25.13 9.89
C VAL A 219 -16.21 -26.34 9.23
N SER A 220 -15.55 -26.98 8.25
CA SER A 220 -16.11 -28.11 7.49
C SER A 220 -16.30 -29.36 8.37
N ASP A 221 -17.40 -30.09 8.19
CA ASP A 221 -17.79 -31.29 8.97
C ASP A 221 -16.76 -32.44 8.97
N GLU A 222 -15.97 -32.64 7.90
CA GLU A 222 -15.03 -33.78 7.81
C GLU A 222 -13.75 -33.62 8.65
N ALA A 223 -13.42 -32.39 9.05
CA ALA A 223 -12.25 -32.08 9.88
C ALA A 223 -12.52 -32.21 11.39
N ALA A 224 -13.80 -32.24 11.78
CA ALA A 224 -14.21 -32.06 13.17
C ALA A 224 -13.98 -33.30 14.06
N LEU A 225 -13.70 -34.47 13.49
CA LEU A 225 -13.78 -35.74 14.24
C LEU A 225 -12.46 -36.47 14.52
N SER A 226 -11.32 -36.13 13.88
CA SER A 226 -10.09 -36.93 14.07
C SER A 226 -8.85 -36.19 14.58
N ASP A 227 -8.79 -34.85 14.59
CA ASP A 227 -7.62 -34.16 15.12
C ASP A 227 -7.94 -32.73 15.59
N LYS A 228 -8.19 -32.56 16.90
CA LYS A 228 -8.32 -31.24 17.58
C LYS A 228 -7.07 -30.35 17.48
N TYR A 229 -6.01 -30.82 16.81
CA TYR A 229 -4.72 -30.14 16.67
C TYR A 229 -4.39 -29.71 15.24
N LYS A 230 -5.22 -30.02 14.23
CA LYS A 230 -5.02 -29.55 12.86
C LYS A 230 -5.75 -28.23 12.63
N LEU A 231 -5.05 -27.12 12.88
CA LEU A 231 -5.45 -25.76 12.47
C LEU A 231 -5.65 -25.57 10.96
N ASN A 232 -5.26 -26.57 10.15
CA ASN A 232 -5.33 -26.55 8.69
C ASN A 232 -6.75 -26.63 8.11
N THR A 233 -7.78 -26.70 8.94
CA THR A 233 -9.17 -26.98 8.52
C THR A 233 -10.11 -25.78 8.61
N SER A 234 -9.61 -24.61 9.04
CA SER A 234 -10.31 -23.33 8.81
C SER A 234 -9.35 -22.22 8.39
N THR A 235 -8.61 -22.49 7.32
CA THR A 235 -7.67 -21.56 6.69
C THR A 235 -8.31 -20.19 6.37
N PHE A 236 -9.63 -20.16 6.11
CA PHE A 236 -10.37 -18.93 5.85
C PHE A 236 -10.39 -17.95 7.03
N ILE A 237 -10.69 -18.41 8.26
CA ILE A 237 -10.81 -17.52 9.42
C ILE A 237 -9.46 -16.86 9.69
N TYR A 238 -8.38 -17.66 9.64
CA TYR A 238 -7.02 -17.17 9.81
C TYR A 238 -6.64 -16.17 8.71
N ASP A 239 -6.86 -16.51 7.43
CA ASP A 239 -6.55 -15.64 6.29
C ASP A 239 -7.33 -14.31 6.36
N TYR A 240 -8.63 -14.36 6.69
CA TYR A 240 -9.46 -13.16 6.81
C TYR A 240 -8.99 -12.23 7.94
N VAL A 241 -8.61 -12.79 9.09
CA VAL A 241 -8.12 -12.01 10.23
C VAL A 241 -6.71 -11.46 9.96
N LEU A 242 -5.86 -12.20 9.25
CA LEU A 242 -4.58 -11.68 8.78
C LEU A 242 -4.73 -10.58 7.74
N ASP A 243 -5.64 -10.72 6.78
CA ASP A 243 -5.92 -9.69 5.77
C ASP A 243 -6.45 -8.42 6.46
N CYS A 244 -7.34 -8.57 7.44
CA CYS A 244 -7.78 -7.47 8.30
C CYS A 244 -6.60 -6.74 8.94
N TRP A 245 -5.66 -7.48 9.54
CA TRP A 245 -4.47 -6.91 10.16
C TRP A 245 -3.56 -6.22 9.13
N LYS A 246 -3.26 -6.87 8.01
CA LYS A 246 -2.41 -6.34 6.93
C LYS A 246 -2.99 -5.09 6.29
N ASN A 247 -4.31 -5.00 6.14
CA ASN A 247 -4.95 -3.89 5.45
C ASN A 247 -5.20 -2.67 6.35
N THR A 248 -5.42 -2.88 7.65
CA THR A 248 -5.68 -1.78 8.60
C THR A 248 -4.41 -1.29 9.31
N GLY A 249 -3.33 -2.09 9.24
CA GLY A 249 -2.16 -1.92 10.09
C GLY A 249 -2.48 -2.01 11.57
N LYS A 250 -3.55 -2.71 11.96
CA LYS A 250 -3.96 -2.89 13.36
C LYS A 250 -4.42 -4.33 13.58
N LYS A 251 -3.89 -4.98 14.60
CA LYS A 251 -4.35 -6.33 14.99
C LYS A 251 -5.80 -6.25 15.49
N PRO A 252 -6.71 -7.14 15.05
CA PRO A 252 -8.08 -7.13 15.55
C PRO A 252 -8.17 -7.34 17.06
N ASN A 253 -9.00 -6.52 17.71
CA ASN A 253 -9.26 -6.59 19.13
C ASN A 253 -10.44 -7.51 19.46
N PHE A 254 -11.47 -7.55 18.61
CA PHE A 254 -12.68 -8.34 18.83
C PHE A 254 -12.91 -9.32 17.69
N ILE A 255 -12.91 -10.61 18.00
CA ILE A 255 -13.22 -11.68 17.05
C ILE A 255 -14.53 -12.34 17.46
N PHE A 256 -15.60 -12.02 16.73
CA PHE A 256 -16.95 -12.48 17.04
C PHE A 256 -17.20 -13.91 16.57
N TYR A 257 -17.93 -14.69 17.36
CA TYR A 257 -18.37 -16.03 16.98
C TYR A 257 -19.73 -16.37 17.60
N SER A 258 -20.49 -17.25 16.97
CA SER A 258 -21.87 -17.54 17.39
C SER A 258 -22.17 -18.98 17.76
N SER A 259 -21.17 -19.86 17.76
CA SER A 259 -21.36 -21.26 18.10
C SER A 259 -20.27 -21.82 19.03
N PRO A 260 -20.64 -22.71 19.96
CA PRO A 260 -19.67 -23.50 20.73
C PRO A 260 -18.65 -24.27 19.88
N ASN A 261 -19.04 -24.81 18.72
CA ASN A 261 -18.15 -25.67 17.93
C ASN A 261 -16.95 -24.88 17.38
N ILE A 262 -17.18 -23.63 16.97
CA ILE A 262 -16.12 -22.75 16.46
C ILE A 262 -15.31 -22.08 17.59
N ALA A 263 -15.81 -22.07 18.83
CA ALA A 263 -15.19 -21.37 19.96
C ALA A 263 -13.74 -21.82 20.23
N TYR A 264 -13.44 -23.10 20.00
CA TYR A 264 -12.08 -23.64 20.11
C TYR A 264 -11.14 -23.13 19.01
N HIS A 265 -11.63 -23.06 17.76
CA HIS A 265 -10.88 -22.52 16.63
C HIS A 265 -10.54 -21.04 16.85
N ILE A 266 -11.50 -20.24 17.31
CA ILE A 266 -11.27 -18.83 17.62
C ILE A 266 -10.30 -18.67 18.80
N GLY A 267 -10.43 -19.47 19.87
CA GLY A 267 -9.47 -19.43 20.99
C GLY A 267 -8.05 -19.79 20.57
N THR A 268 -7.90 -20.77 19.68
CA THR A 268 -6.58 -21.13 19.14
C THR A 268 -6.04 -20.01 18.25
N LEU A 269 -6.89 -19.40 17.43
CA LEU A 269 -6.54 -18.25 16.59
C LEU A 269 -6.04 -17.06 17.43
N THR A 270 -6.74 -16.67 18.49
CA THR A 270 -6.29 -15.55 19.35
C THR A 270 -4.91 -15.84 19.97
N MET A 271 -4.65 -17.09 20.37
CA MET A 271 -3.33 -17.52 20.83
C MET A 271 -2.26 -17.41 19.73
N LEU A 272 -2.57 -17.83 18.50
CA LEU A 272 -1.65 -17.72 17.36
C LEU A 272 -1.33 -16.27 17.04
N LEU A 273 -2.35 -15.40 16.99
CA LEU A 273 -2.17 -13.96 16.72
C LEU A 273 -1.29 -13.29 17.78
N THR A 274 -1.40 -13.71 19.04
CA THR A 274 -0.54 -13.23 20.14
C THR A 274 0.92 -13.69 20.02
N ARG A 275 1.14 -14.83 19.34
CA ARG A 275 2.47 -15.37 19.07
C ARG A 275 3.04 -14.91 17.73
N GLN A 276 2.20 -14.42 16.83
CA GLN A 276 2.58 -13.97 15.49
C GLN A 276 3.66 -12.89 15.59
N PRO A 277 4.82 -13.07 14.93
CA PRO A 277 5.80 -12.03 14.88
C PRO A 277 5.29 -10.82 14.09
N LEU A 278 5.62 -9.63 14.55
CA LEU A 278 5.10 -8.38 13.97
C LEU A 278 6.15 -7.29 13.86
N ILE A 279 5.93 -6.38 12.93
CA ILE A 279 6.59 -5.07 12.91
C ILE A 279 5.58 -4.03 13.36
N GLN A 280 5.97 -3.17 14.28
CA GLN A 280 5.17 -2.06 14.75
C GLN A 280 5.89 -0.74 14.50
N GLY A 281 5.14 0.35 14.45
CA GLY A 281 5.77 1.64 14.28
C GLY A 281 4.85 2.82 14.38
N THR A 282 5.45 3.99 14.17
CA THR A 282 4.74 5.26 14.14
C THR A 282 5.05 6.04 12.87
N VAL A 283 4.09 6.81 12.41
CA VAL A 283 4.21 7.79 11.32
C VAL A 283 3.75 9.13 11.87
N LYS A 284 4.67 10.08 11.99
CA LYS A 284 4.42 11.38 12.62
C LYS A 284 4.91 12.51 11.73
N ALA A 285 4.26 13.67 11.80
CA ALA A 285 4.77 14.92 11.28
C ALA A 285 4.91 15.91 12.42
N LYS A 286 6.13 16.40 12.67
CA LYS A 286 6.43 17.33 13.78
C LYS A 286 5.94 16.79 15.13
N GLY A 287 6.09 15.49 15.34
CA GLY A 287 5.64 14.81 16.56
C GLY A 287 4.14 14.46 16.62
N VAL A 288 3.31 14.93 15.67
CA VAL A 288 1.88 14.62 15.61
C VAL A 288 1.62 13.37 14.76
N PRO A 289 0.90 12.35 15.24
CA PRO A 289 0.54 11.17 14.45
C PRO A 289 -0.27 11.54 13.19
N LEU A 290 0.09 10.96 12.04
CA LEU A 290 -0.63 11.18 10.76
C LEU A 290 -1.60 10.05 10.46
N SER A 291 -2.80 10.38 9.98
CA SER A 291 -3.78 9.39 9.51
C SER A 291 -3.83 9.32 7.98
N GLY A 292 -4.29 8.18 7.45
CA GLY A 292 -4.48 7.99 6.01
C GLY A 292 -3.21 7.54 5.29
N ILE A 293 -2.26 6.94 6.01
CA ILE A 293 -0.99 6.48 5.45
C ILE A 293 -1.21 5.21 4.64
N THR A 294 -0.78 5.24 3.39
CA THR A 294 -0.78 4.09 2.48
C THR A 294 0.63 3.53 2.32
N TRP A 295 0.79 2.34 1.76
CA TRP A 295 2.08 1.66 1.75
C TRP A 295 2.40 0.99 0.41
N LYS A 296 3.60 1.23 -0.15
CA LYS A 296 3.98 0.68 -1.47
C LYS A 296 3.92 -0.85 -1.58
N HIS A 297 4.12 -1.56 -0.47
CA HIS A 297 4.08 -3.02 -0.46
C HIS A 297 2.66 -3.59 -0.55
N SER A 298 1.64 -2.77 -0.33
CA SER A 298 0.24 -3.21 -0.29
C SER A 298 -0.70 -2.11 -0.76
N LYS A 299 -1.36 -2.35 -1.90
CA LYS A 299 -2.38 -1.44 -2.45
C LYS A 299 -3.60 -1.30 -1.55
N GLU A 300 -3.83 -2.24 -0.63
CA GLU A 300 -4.97 -2.29 0.28
C GLU A 300 -4.69 -1.69 1.66
N SER A 301 -3.42 -1.50 2.01
CA SER A 301 -3.05 -1.06 3.35
C SER A 301 -3.31 0.44 3.55
N LEU A 302 -4.10 0.74 4.57
CA LEU A 302 -4.47 2.09 4.98
C LEU A 302 -4.41 2.18 6.51
N THR A 303 -3.52 3.02 7.00
CA THR A 303 -3.13 3.03 8.43
C THR A 303 -3.20 4.42 9.05
N LYS A 304 -3.09 4.44 10.38
CA LYS A 304 -2.99 5.66 11.19
C LYS A 304 -1.55 5.90 11.62
N GLY A 305 -1.35 6.91 12.47
CA GLY A 305 -0.02 7.32 12.90
C GLY A 305 0.67 6.31 13.81
N THR A 306 -0.04 5.26 14.23
CA THR A 306 0.50 4.01 14.77
C THR A 306 0.07 2.86 13.87
N PHE A 307 0.95 1.88 13.69
CA PHE A 307 0.63 0.67 12.92
C PHE A 307 1.35 -0.56 13.46
N THR A 308 0.80 -1.71 13.13
CA THR A 308 1.33 -3.06 13.37
C THR A 308 1.05 -3.90 12.12
N PHE A 309 2.05 -4.61 11.62
CA PHE A 309 1.92 -5.54 10.50
C PHE A 309 2.44 -6.92 10.90
N PRO A 310 1.73 -8.01 10.57
CA PRO A 310 2.24 -9.35 10.77
C PRO A 310 3.39 -9.63 9.81
N VAL A 311 4.44 -10.28 10.29
CA VAL A 311 5.56 -10.72 9.46
C VAL A 311 5.18 -12.04 8.76
N GLU A 312 5.38 -12.09 7.45
CA GLU A 312 5.14 -13.31 6.65
C GLU A 312 6.25 -14.34 6.85
N GLU A 313 5.98 -15.61 6.51
CA GLU A 313 6.94 -16.73 6.64
C GLU A 313 8.28 -16.48 5.91
N SER A 314 8.28 -15.65 4.87
CA SER A 314 9.48 -15.25 4.14
C SER A 314 10.44 -14.38 4.96
N GLY A 315 9.98 -13.81 6.08
CA GLY A 315 10.74 -12.92 6.96
C GLY A 315 11.10 -11.57 6.34
N ARG A 316 10.57 -11.24 5.16
CA ARG A 316 10.93 -10.04 4.39
C ARG A 316 9.72 -9.17 4.10
N ILE A 317 9.76 -7.95 4.62
CA ILE A 317 8.82 -6.89 4.27
C ILE A 317 9.58 -5.57 4.07
N THR A 318 9.19 -4.82 3.04
CA THR A 318 9.70 -3.47 2.79
C THR A 318 8.59 -2.47 3.01
N LEU A 319 8.63 -1.80 4.15
CA LEU A 319 7.68 -0.77 4.53
C LEU A 319 8.09 0.56 3.88
N ALA A 320 7.25 1.13 3.03
CA ALA A 320 7.45 2.47 2.47
C ALA A 320 6.13 3.23 2.54
N PRO A 321 5.97 4.14 3.52
CA PRO A 321 4.73 4.89 3.71
C PRO A 321 4.57 5.98 2.65
N GLU A 322 3.32 6.30 2.34
CA GLU A 322 2.92 7.29 1.36
C GLU A 322 1.73 8.10 1.84
N LEU A 323 1.78 9.41 1.59
CA LEU A 323 0.70 10.36 1.84
C LEU A 323 0.95 11.60 0.98
N SER A 324 -0.06 12.04 0.22
CA SER A 324 0.05 13.24 -0.62
C SER A 324 0.48 14.46 0.19
N GLY A 325 1.44 15.21 -0.35
CA GLY A 325 2.01 16.38 0.33
C GLY A 325 3.09 16.07 1.37
N TYR A 326 3.49 14.81 1.58
CA TYR A 326 4.54 14.43 2.53
C TYR A 326 5.65 13.57 1.92
N LYS A 327 6.89 13.81 2.36
CA LYS A 327 8.06 12.95 2.20
C LYS A 327 8.44 12.31 3.53
N PHE A 328 8.83 11.04 3.52
CA PHE A 328 9.08 10.25 4.74
C PHE A 328 10.57 9.97 4.94
N ILE A 329 10.99 9.97 6.21
CA ILE A 329 12.35 9.62 6.63
C ILE A 329 12.25 8.54 7.72
N PRO A 330 12.79 7.33 7.49
CA PRO A 330 13.37 6.88 6.22
C PRO A 330 12.29 6.74 5.13
N GLY A 331 12.63 6.92 3.85
CA GLY A 331 11.64 6.77 2.77
C GLY A 331 11.16 5.32 2.56
N SER A 332 11.94 4.36 3.04
CA SER A 332 11.56 2.96 3.13
C SER A 332 12.36 2.25 4.21
N TYR A 333 11.84 1.15 4.72
CA TYR A 333 12.45 0.30 5.72
C TYR A 333 12.31 -1.15 5.28
N GLY A 334 13.43 -1.81 4.97
CA GLY A 334 13.49 -3.25 4.72
C GLY A 334 14.41 -3.89 5.74
N SER A 335 13.94 -4.95 6.40
CA SER A 335 14.74 -5.76 7.31
C SER A 335 14.52 -7.23 6.99
N ASP A 336 15.59 -8.02 7.05
CA ASP A 336 15.43 -9.44 7.37
C ASP A 336 15.01 -9.50 8.84
N PHE A 337 13.88 -10.12 9.14
CA PHE A 337 13.28 -10.04 10.47
C PHE A 337 14.02 -10.95 11.48
N GLU A 338 14.58 -10.35 12.54
CA GLU A 338 15.39 -11.02 13.56
C GLU A 338 14.75 -10.92 14.97
N GLY A 339 13.54 -11.44 15.18
CA GLY A 339 12.93 -11.39 16.53
C GLY A 339 11.47 -11.83 16.62
N LYS A 340 10.75 -11.39 17.66
CA LYS A 340 9.28 -11.51 17.77
C LYS A 340 8.59 -10.18 17.44
N ILE A 341 9.21 -9.06 17.79
CA ILE A 341 8.70 -7.70 17.54
C ILE A 341 9.86 -6.85 17.03
N GLN A 342 9.61 -6.08 15.98
CA GLN A 342 10.53 -5.07 15.49
C GLN A 342 9.83 -3.71 15.42
N THR A 343 10.52 -2.64 15.82
CA THR A 343 9.94 -1.29 15.89
C THR A 343 10.60 -0.36 14.89
N VAL A 344 9.80 0.40 14.15
CA VAL A 344 10.25 1.42 13.18
C VAL A 344 9.51 2.74 13.40
N ALA A 345 10.14 3.86 13.07
CA ALA A 345 9.50 5.17 13.08
C ALA A 345 9.75 5.90 11.76
N PHE A 346 8.72 6.58 11.27
CA PHE A 346 8.76 7.41 10.07
C PHE A 346 8.41 8.85 10.43
N GLU A 347 9.33 9.77 10.15
CA GLU A 347 9.07 11.20 10.23
C GLU A 347 8.65 11.72 8.86
N ALA A 348 7.48 12.35 8.81
CA ALA A 348 6.87 12.91 7.62
C ALA A 348 7.11 14.43 7.59
N ASN A 349 7.77 14.89 6.52
CA ASN A 349 8.00 16.29 6.24
C ASN A 349 7.11 16.71 5.09
N LYS A 350 6.53 17.91 5.13
CA LYS A 350 5.77 18.41 3.98
C LYS A 350 6.69 18.64 2.79
N TYR A 351 6.18 18.42 1.58
CA TYR A 351 6.81 18.94 0.37
C TYR A 351 6.72 20.47 0.37
N ASP A 352 7.71 21.11 -0.24
CA ASP A 352 7.54 22.50 -0.65
C ASP A 352 6.64 22.51 -1.91
N ILE A 353 5.94 23.62 -2.16
CA ILE A 353 4.97 23.65 -3.27
C ILE A 353 5.63 23.50 -4.65
N ASP A 354 6.88 23.95 -4.77
CA ASP A 354 7.71 23.89 -5.97
C ASP A 354 8.34 22.50 -6.19
N ASP A 355 8.36 21.64 -5.17
CA ASP A 355 8.84 20.27 -5.32
C ASP A 355 7.96 19.55 -6.36
N GLY A 356 8.59 18.98 -7.40
CA GLY A 356 7.91 18.19 -8.43
C GLY A 356 7.22 19.01 -9.54
N ILE A 357 7.37 20.33 -9.60
CA ILE A 357 6.93 21.08 -10.78
C ILE A 357 7.79 20.67 -11.99
N THR A 358 7.14 20.25 -13.07
CA THR A 358 7.78 19.87 -14.34
C THR A 358 7.49 20.85 -15.47
N ALA A 359 6.43 21.64 -15.36
CA ALA A 359 6.17 22.74 -16.27
C ALA A 359 5.42 23.91 -15.64
N TYR A 360 5.75 25.11 -16.11
CA TYR A 360 5.02 26.34 -15.87
C TYR A 360 4.94 27.15 -17.18
N TYR A 361 3.75 27.61 -17.53
CA TYR A 361 3.49 28.53 -18.63
C TYR A 361 2.68 29.71 -18.09
N SER A 362 3.32 30.89 -18.03
CA SER A 362 2.69 32.17 -17.65
C SER A 362 1.74 32.69 -18.70
N PHE A 363 1.97 32.39 -19.98
CA PHE A 363 1.24 32.96 -21.11
C PHE A 363 1.33 34.50 -21.26
N ASP A 364 2.38 35.10 -20.71
CA ASP A 364 2.74 36.50 -20.92
C ASP A 364 3.35 36.70 -22.31
N ASP A 365 2.49 36.79 -23.33
CA ASP A 365 2.82 36.99 -24.75
C ASP A 365 3.64 35.87 -25.42
N LYS A 366 3.84 34.75 -24.72
CA LYS A 366 4.59 33.59 -25.23
C LYS A 366 4.10 32.26 -24.68
N VAL A 367 4.34 31.19 -25.43
CA VAL A 367 4.09 29.80 -24.99
C VAL A 367 5.41 29.10 -24.76
N GLU A 368 5.95 29.28 -23.55
CA GLU A 368 7.28 28.81 -23.16
C GLU A 368 7.20 28.11 -21.81
N ASN A 369 7.86 26.94 -21.69
CA ASN A 369 7.99 26.28 -20.40
C ASN A 369 9.11 26.93 -19.58
N GLU A 370 8.77 27.61 -18.49
CA GLU A 370 9.72 28.34 -17.65
C GLU A 370 10.55 27.42 -16.74
N VAL A 371 10.21 26.14 -16.62
CA VAL A 371 10.88 25.17 -15.72
C VAL A 371 12.03 24.44 -16.42
N THR A 372 11.85 24.03 -17.67
CA THR A 372 12.88 23.33 -18.46
C THR A 372 13.25 24.17 -19.68
N SER A 373 14.50 24.66 -19.69
CA SER A 373 15.13 25.52 -20.71
C SER A 373 14.29 25.77 -21.98
N THR A 374 13.49 26.85 -21.92
CA THR A 374 12.97 27.69 -23.01
C THR A 374 12.61 26.97 -24.32
N GLN A 375 11.84 25.88 -24.24
CA GLN A 375 11.24 25.27 -25.43
C GLN A 375 10.01 26.09 -25.81
N GLU A 376 10.05 26.75 -26.96
CA GLU A 376 8.94 27.51 -27.53
C GLU A 376 7.98 26.59 -28.31
N TYR A 377 6.67 26.77 -28.11
CA TYR A 377 5.62 25.97 -28.76
C TYR A 377 4.69 26.87 -29.59
N GLY A 378 5.18 27.32 -30.75
CA GLY A 378 4.39 28.09 -31.74
C GLY A 378 3.94 29.48 -31.30
N SER A 379 3.36 30.25 -32.22
CA SER A 379 2.78 31.57 -31.91
C SER A 379 1.33 31.41 -31.44
N GLY A 380 1.10 31.46 -30.13
CA GLY A 380 -0.25 31.58 -29.56
C GLY A 380 -0.93 32.89 -29.94
N ILE A 381 -2.26 32.97 -29.79
CA ILE A 381 -3.00 34.23 -29.92
C ILE A 381 -3.16 34.79 -28.51
N PHE A 382 -2.69 36.00 -28.27
CA PHE A 382 -2.76 36.64 -26.96
C PHE A 382 -3.73 37.82 -26.96
N THR A 383 -4.33 38.08 -25.81
CA THR A 383 -5.16 39.27 -25.57
C THR A 383 -4.93 39.77 -24.16
N ASN A 384 -5.11 41.07 -23.94
CA ASN A 384 -5.01 41.65 -22.60
C ASN A 384 -6.35 41.53 -21.86
N ASP A 385 -6.39 40.79 -20.75
CA ASP A 385 -7.51 40.70 -19.81
C ASP A 385 -7.32 41.70 -18.65
N PRO A 386 -8.38 42.42 -18.22
CA PRO A 386 -8.26 43.45 -17.18
C PRO A 386 -7.80 42.95 -15.81
N ILE A 387 -7.96 41.66 -15.52
CA ILE A 387 -7.63 41.07 -14.22
C ILE A 387 -6.27 40.39 -14.28
N ARG A 388 -5.97 39.72 -15.39
CA ARG A 388 -4.84 38.78 -15.49
C ARG A 388 -3.71 39.22 -16.42
N GLY A 389 -3.84 40.37 -17.10
CA GLY A 389 -2.80 40.86 -18.01
C GLY A 389 -2.84 40.13 -19.36
N SER A 390 -1.69 39.79 -19.94
CA SER A 390 -1.67 39.05 -21.19
C SER A 390 -2.08 37.61 -20.94
N VAL A 391 -3.05 37.11 -21.71
CA VAL A 391 -3.58 35.75 -21.57
C VAL A 391 -3.70 35.05 -22.92
N LEU A 392 -3.61 33.73 -22.91
CA LEU A 392 -3.72 32.91 -24.12
C LEU A 392 -5.18 32.75 -24.54
N LYS A 393 -5.49 33.09 -25.79
CA LYS A 393 -6.84 33.08 -26.37
C LYS A 393 -7.04 31.93 -27.35
N PHE A 394 -8.15 31.22 -27.19
CA PHE A 394 -8.61 30.19 -28.13
C PHE A 394 -9.94 30.60 -28.77
N GLU A 395 -9.97 30.58 -30.10
CA GLU A 395 -11.13 30.84 -30.95
C GLU A 395 -10.94 30.17 -32.32
N ASN A 396 -12.04 29.95 -33.07
CA ASN A 396 -11.99 29.39 -34.43
C ASN A 396 -11.26 28.03 -34.53
N GLU A 397 -11.51 27.13 -33.57
CA GLU A 397 -10.99 25.76 -33.57
C GLU A 397 -9.45 25.66 -33.58
N ASN A 398 -8.76 26.68 -33.03
CA ASN A 398 -7.32 26.63 -32.83
C ASN A 398 -6.93 25.78 -31.61
N HIS A 399 -5.69 25.28 -31.60
CA HIS A 399 -5.10 24.56 -30.48
C HIS A 399 -3.57 24.74 -30.48
N ILE A 400 -2.91 24.42 -29.36
CA ILE A 400 -1.45 24.43 -29.26
C ILE A 400 -0.95 23.05 -28.87
N THR A 401 0.06 22.54 -29.58
CA THR A 401 0.72 21.28 -29.25
C THR A 401 1.93 21.53 -28.38
N LEU A 402 1.89 21.01 -27.16
CA LEU A 402 3.01 20.98 -26.22
C LEU A 402 3.79 19.65 -26.35
N SER A 403 4.68 19.36 -25.39
CA SER A 403 5.50 18.15 -25.38
C SER A 403 4.71 16.87 -25.05
N SER A 404 5.36 15.71 -25.21
CA SER A 404 4.82 14.43 -24.77
C SER A 404 4.70 14.36 -23.24
N PRO A 405 3.74 13.59 -22.70
CA PRO A 405 3.54 13.41 -21.25
C PRO A 405 4.77 12.96 -20.46
N GLU A 406 5.70 12.24 -21.09
CA GLU A 406 6.95 11.78 -20.47
C GLU A 406 7.85 12.96 -20.06
N LYS A 407 7.85 14.06 -20.82
CA LYS A 407 8.60 15.28 -20.47
C LYS A 407 8.10 15.94 -19.19
N TYR A 408 6.81 15.73 -18.87
CA TYR A 408 6.19 16.22 -17.65
C TYR A 408 6.16 15.18 -16.52
N ASN A 409 6.66 13.97 -16.78
CA ASN A 409 6.65 12.83 -15.85
C ASN A 409 5.24 12.49 -15.31
N ILE A 410 4.21 12.58 -16.15
CA ILE A 410 2.81 12.31 -15.76
C ILE A 410 2.29 10.93 -16.21
N ALA A 411 2.97 10.26 -17.14
CA ALA A 411 2.64 8.90 -17.55
C ALA A 411 3.13 7.89 -16.50
N ASN A 412 2.27 6.92 -16.13
CA ASN A 412 2.51 5.94 -15.06
C ASN A 412 2.99 6.56 -13.74
N ASN A 413 2.54 7.79 -13.45
CA ASN A 413 2.90 8.51 -12.25
C ASN A 413 1.67 9.23 -11.65
N SER A 414 1.79 9.66 -10.39
CA SER A 414 0.87 10.67 -9.85
C SER A 414 1.17 12.02 -10.47
N PHE A 415 0.16 12.87 -10.63
CA PHE A 415 0.37 14.22 -11.15
C PHE A 415 -0.75 15.17 -10.72
N THR A 416 -0.47 16.47 -10.81
CA THR A 416 -1.45 17.54 -10.62
C THR A 416 -1.29 18.54 -11.76
N ILE A 417 -2.40 18.98 -12.36
CA ILE A 417 -2.41 20.03 -13.38
C ILE A 417 -3.31 21.15 -12.88
N SER A 418 -2.81 22.38 -12.90
CA SER A 418 -3.51 23.59 -12.48
C SER A 418 -3.53 24.58 -13.63
N ILE A 419 -4.67 25.20 -13.90
CA ILE A 419 -4.80 26.25 -14.92
C ILE A 419 -5.97 27.17 -14.61
N HIS A 420 -5.84 28.46 -14.94
CA HIS A 420 -6.95 29.38 -14.94
C HIS A 420 -7.66 29.35 -16.29
N VAL A 421 -8.98 29.34 -16.27
CA VAL A 421 -9.82 29.33 -17.48
C VAL A 421 -10.96 30.31 -17.37
N LYS A 422 -11.29 30.96 -18.49
CA LYS A 422 -12.48 31.79 -18.67
C LYS A 422 -13.15 31.44 -20.00
N LEU A 423 -14.33 30.84 -19.94
CA LEU A 423 -15.07 30.43 -21.14
C LEU A 423 -15.83 31.60 -21.78
N ASN A 424 -15.94 31.61 -23.10
CA ASN A 424 -16.84 32.51 -23.81
C ASN A 424 -18.30 32.05 -23.74
N LYS A 425 -19.25 32.96 -24.00
CA LYS A 425 -20.68 32.62 -23.97
C LYS A 425 -21.06 31.60 -25.05
N SER A 426 -20.49 31.75 -26.25
CA SER A 426 -20.64 30.86 -27.39
C SER A 426 -20.11 29.44 -27.12
N GLY A 427 -19.17 29.28 -26.19
CA GLY A 427 -18.60 27.98 -25.84
C GLY A 427 -19.54 27.08 -25.03
N MET A 428 -20.62 27.59 -24.43
CA MET A 428 -21.42 26.84 -23.44
C MET A 428 -22.22 25.65 -24.02
N ASP A 429 -22.54 25.67 -25.31
CA ASP A 429 -23.39 24.66 -25.96
C ASP A 429 -22.60 23.47 -26.54
N LYS A 430 -21.26 23.52 -26.46
CA LYS A 430 -20.34 22.49 -26.94
C LYS A 430 -19.38 22.01 -25.84
N ASP A 431 -18.66 20.94 -26.12
CA ASP A 431 -17.55 20.47 -25.28
C ASP A 431 -16.34 21.38 -25.47
N ASN A 432 -15.75 21.84 -24.37
CA ASN A 432 -14.53 22.66 -24.38
C ASN A 432 -13.39 21.91 -23.68
N CYS A 433 -12.37 21.53 -24.41
CA CYS A 433 -11.18 20.89 -23.87
C CYS A 433 -10.15 21.95 -23.50
N ILE A 434 -9.87 22.08 -22.20
CA ILE A 434 -8.84 22.99 -21.68
C ILE A 434 -7.46 22.46 -22.05
N LEU A 435 -7.23 21.19 -21.71
CA LEU A 435 -6.00 20.46 -21.96
C LEU A 435 -6.32 18.99 -22.18
N GLY A 436 -5.74 18.38 -23.21
CA GLY A 436 -5.83 16.94 -23.44
C GLY A 436 -4.59 16.36 -24.09
N SER A 437 -4.66 15.11 -24.52
CA SER A 437 -3.60 14.45 -25.29
C SER A 437 -4.06 14.15 -26.72
N SER A 438 -3.14 14.03 -27.65
CA SER A 438 -3.42 13.73 -29.05
C SER A 438 -3.89 12.30 -29.35
N ILE A 439 -4.02 11.42 -28.35
CA ILE A 439 -4.45 10.02 -28.51
C ILE A 439 -5.87 9.82 -27.99
N ALA A 440 -6.69 9.06 -28.73
CA ALA A 440 -8.08 8.75 -28.40
C ALA A 440 -8.26 7.27 -27.99
N GLU A 441 -7.51 6.80 -27.00
CA GLU A 441 -7.54 5.42 -26.53
C GLU A 441 -7.66 5.33 -25.01
N TYR A 442 -8.27 4.26 -24.52
CA TYR A 442 -8.39 3.98 -23.09
C TYR A 442 -7.04 4.09 -22.37
N ARG A 443 -6.99 4.88 -21.29
CA ARG A 443 -5.79 5.22 -20.50
C ARG A 443 -4.72 6.03 -21.22
N LYS A 444 -4.85 6.28 -22.52
CA LYS A 444 -3.91 7.10 -23.30
C LYS A 444 -4.47 8.46 -23.69
N GLY A 445 -5.78 8.65 -23.57
CA GLY A 445 -6.49 9.89 -23.89
C GLY A 445 -6.77 10.80 -22.70
N LEU A 446 -5.73 11.49 -22.19
CA LEU A 446 -5.90 12.50 -21.14
C LEU A 446 -6.80 13.63 -21.65
N HIS A 447 -7.74 14.09 -20.82
CA HIS A 447 -8.48 15.31 -21.10
C HIS A 447 -9.03 15.97 -19.83
N ILE A 448 -9.08 17.30 -19.87
CA ILE A 448 -9.74 18.18 -18.91
C ILE A 448 -10.78 18.97 -19.72
N ASN A 449 -12.05 18.58 -19.59
CA ASN A 449 -13.13 19.15 -20.40
C ASN A 449 -14.12 19.93 -19.54
N ILE A 450 -14.81 20.88 -20.16
CA ILE A 450 -16.04 21.46 -19.63
C ILE A 450 -17.17 21.14 -20.61
N ARG A 451 -18.18 20.39 -20.17
CA ARG A 451 -19.37 20.03 -20.96
C ARG A 451 -20.63 20.59 -20.30
N ARG A 452 -21.31 21.52 -20.98
CA ARG A 452 -22.50 22.23 -20.45
C ARG A 452 -22.26 22.83 -19.06
N GLY A 453 -21.07 23.40 -18.88
CA GLY A 453 -20.60 24.00 -17.62
C GLY A 453 -20.07 23.01 -16.59
N ASN A 454 -20.17 21.69 -16.76
CA ASN A 454 -19.61 20.74 -15.80
C ASN A 454 -18.16 20.39 -16.17
N PRO A 455 -17.19 20.52 -15.25
CA PRO A 455 -15.85 19.98 -15.41
C PRO A 455 -15.80 18.44 -15.46
N TYR A 456 -14.97 17.90 -16.34
CA TYR A 456 -14.65 16.48 -16.53
C TYR A 456 -13.13 16.31 -16.52
N PHE A 457 -12.67 15.22 -15.95
CA PHE A 457 -11.26 14.83 -15.97
C PHE A 457 -11.17 13.31 -16.12
N GLY A 458 -10.39 12.84 -17.09
CA GLY A 458 -10.29 11.41 -17.35
C GLY A 458 -9.22 11.04 -18.36
N PHE A 459 -9.07 9.73 -18.56
CA PHE A 459 -8.16 9.09 -19.50
C PHE A 459 -8.98 8.31 -20.54
N TYR A 460 -9.78 9.04 -21.31
CA TYR A 460 -10.71 8.63 -22.36
C TYR A 460 -12.16 8.38 -21.91
N THR A 461 -12.47 7.22 -21.32
CA THR A 461 -13.85 6.83 -20.96
C THR A 461 -14.05 6.60 -19.47
N ASN A 462 -13.07 6.95 -18.63
CA ASN A 462 -13.10 6.72 -17.19
C ASN A 462 -13.22 8.02 -16.38
N ASP A 463 -13.95 9.00 -16.91
CA ASP A 463 -13.97 10.36 -16.39
C ASP A 463 -14.59 10.44 -14.99
N VAL A 464 -14.00 11.29 -14.15
CA VAL A 464 -14.68 11.90 -13.01
C VAL A 464 -15.41 13.17 -13.47
N VAL A 465 -16.62 13.40 -12.94
CA VAL A 465 -17.49 14.50 -13.35
C VAL A 465 -17.91 15.33 -12.13
N SER A 466 -17.79 16.65 -12.25
CA SER A 466 -18.29 17.59 -11.24
C SER A 466 -19.78 17.88 -11.44
N SER A 467 -20.53 17.93 -10.33
CA SER A 467 -21.90 18.47 -10.32
C SER A 467 -21.94 19.99 -10.16
N LYS A 468 -20.83 20.62 -9.71
CA LYS A 468 -20.67 22.08 -9.67
C LYS A 468 -20.40 22.57 -11.09
N LYS A 469 -21.24 23.49 -11.57
CA LYS A 469 -21.11 24.11 -12.88
C LYS A 469 -20.30 25.40 -12.81
N VAL A 470 -19.42 25.60 -13.78
CA VAL A 470 -18.80 26.90 -14.07
C VAL A 470 -19.67 27.70 -15.04
N GLN A 471 -19.60 29.03 -14.92
CA GLN A 471 -20.34 29.98 -15.76
C GLN A 471 -19.41 30.64 -16.79
N PRO A 472 -19.92 31.09 -17.94
CA PRO A 472 -19.11 31.77 -18.93
C PRO A 472 -18.75 33.18 -18.44
N GLN A 473 -17.72 33.78 -19.04
CA GLN A 473 -17.24 35.14 -18.76
C GLN A 473 -16.69 35.36 -17.34
N GLN A 474 -16.39 34.29 -16.62
CA GLN A 474 -15.78 34.33 -15.29
C GLN A 474 -14.51 33.47 -15.28
N TRP A 475 -13.48 33.94 -14.56
CA TRP A 475 -12.27 33.18 -14.29
C TRP A 475 -12.53 32.12 -13.22
N TYR A 476 -12.06 30.92 -13.48
CA TYR A 476 -12.01 29.81 -12.52
C TYR A 476 -10.61 29.25 -12.46
N HIS A 477 -10.15 28.92 -11.25
CA HIS A 477 -8.94 28.12 -11.05
C HIS A 477 -9.32 26.64 -11.08
N ILE A 478 -8.99 25.95 -12.16
CA ILE A 478 -9.27 24.52 -12.34
C ILE A 478 -8.02 23.72 -12.04
N VAL A 479 -8.14 22.80 -11.09
CA VAL A 479 -7.07 21.86 -10.76
C VAL A 479 -7.58 20.44 -10.88
N VAL A 480 -6.83 19.59 -11.58
CA VAL A 480 -7.07 18.15 -11.61
C VAL A 480 -5.90 17.41 -10.96
N ARG A 481 -6.21 16.34 -10.25
CA ARG A 481 -5.22 15.53 -9.54
C ARG A 481 -5.44 14.06 -9.87
N TYR A 482 -4.37 13.37 -10.26
CA TYR A 482 -4.31 11.92 -10.29
C TYR A 482 -3.32 11.39 -9.26
N ASN A 483 -3.75 10.43 -8.44
CA ASN A 483 -2.87 9.71 -7.52
C ASN A 483 -2.82 8.23 -7.92
N ILE A 484 -1.65 7.78 -8.37
CA ILE A 484 -1.46 6.41 -8.87
C ILE A 484 -1.62 5.34 -7.79
N GLU A 485 -1.36 5.70 -6.53
CA GLU A 485 -1.35 4.73 -5.44
C GLU A 485 -2.75 4.22 -5.11
N ASN A 486 -3.76 5.10 -5.12
CA ASN A 486 -5.18 4.74 -4.89
C ASN A 486 -6.04 4.83 -6.17
N GLY A 487 -5.44 5.20 -7.31
CA GLY A 487 -6.16 5.47 -8.54
C GLY A 487 -7.18 6.61 -8.40
N GLU A 488 -6.92 7.60 -7.55
CA GLU A 488 -7.83 8.72 -7.34
C GLU A 488 -7.74 9.70 -8.50
N GLN A 489 -8.89 10.08 -9.05
CA GLN A 489 -9.07 11.23 -9.94
C GLN A 489 -9.95 12.26 -9.24
N SER A 490 -9.47 13.50 -9.16
CA SER A 490 -10.15 14.59 -8.46
C SER A 490 -10.13 15.88 -9.28
N ILE A 491 -11.20 16.66 -9.15
CA ILE A 491 -11.36 17.99 -9.74
C ILE A 491 -11.58 19.00 -8.62
N PHE A 492 -10.87 20.12 -8.70
CA PHE A 492 -11.03 21.27 -7.83
C PHE A 492 -11.37 22.51 -8.65
N VAL A 493 -12.22 23.36 -8.09
CA VAL A 493 -12.60 24.66 -8.65
C VAL A 493 -12.42 25.70 -7.56
N ASP A 494 -11.57 26.70 -7.81
CA ASP A 494 -11.21 27.76 -6.87
C ASP A 494 -10.71 27.21 -5.52
N GLY A 495 -9.86 26.18 -5.60
CA GLY A 495 -9.25 25.51 -4.45
C GLY A 495 -10.17 24.56 -3.66
N GLU A 496 -11.45 24.42 -4.04
CA GLU A 496 -12.40 23.50 -3.41
C GLU A 496 -12.54 22.19 -4.21
N SER A 497 -12.51 21.03 -3.55
CA SER A 497 -12.76 19.73 -4.19
C SER A 497 -14.23 19.62 -4.60
N VAL A 498 -14.50 19.52 -5.90
CA VAL A 498 -15.87 19.46 -6.46
C VAL A 498 -16.25 18.08 -7.01
N ALA A 499 -15.27 17.24 -7.29
CA ALA A 499 -15.47 15.87 -7.75
C ALA A 499 -14.29 14.99 -7.34
N GLN A 500 -14.56 13.74 -6.97
CA GLN A 500 -13.52 12.76 -6.62
C GLN A 500 -14.04 11.35 -6.88
N SER A 501 -13.18 10.50 -7.43
CA SER A 501 -13.43 9.07 -7.61
C SER A 501 -12.12 8.28 -7.52
N TRP A 502 -12.18 6.98 -7.23
CA TRP A 502 -11.02 6.14 -6.92
C TRP A 502 -10.94 4.93 -7.85
N ASN A 503 -9.84 4.16 -7.75
CA ASN A 503 -9.61 2.93 -8.51
C ASN A 503 -9.56 3.12 -10.03
N HIS A 504 -9.07 4.27 -10.47
CA HIS A 504 -8.75 4.51 -11.87
C HIS A 504 -7.35 3.99 -12.19
N PRO A 505 -7.20 3.28 -13.32
CA PRO A 505 -5.88 2.86 -13.77
C PRO A 505 -5.03 4.07 -14.16
N SER A 506 -3.71 3.88 -14.16
CA SER A 506 -2.77 4.94 -14.52
C SER A 506 -2.97 5.42 -15.95
N PHE A 507 -2.76 6.72 -16.14
CA PHE A 507 -2.52 7.30 -17.46
C PHE A 507 -1.23 6.76 -18.04
N VAL A 508 -1.26 6.29 -19.30
CA VAL A 508 -0.12 5.66 -20.01
C VAL A 508 0.04 6.20 -21.43
N GLY A 509 -0.55 7.35 -21.72
CA GLY A 509 -0.49 7.96 -23.05
C GLY A 509 0.88 8.57 -23.34
N GLY A 510 1.40 8.31 -24.54
CA GLY A 510 2.63 8.93 -25.05
C GLY A 510 2.38 10.08 -26.05
N GLY A 511 1.12 10.33 -26.43
CA GLY A 511 0.77 11.37 -27.41
C GLY A 511 0.91 12.77 -26.82
N SER A 512 1.36 13.73 -27.63
CA SER A 512 1.56 15.12 -27.24
C SER A 512 0.39 15.72 -26.46
N ILE A 513 0.72 16.55 -25.47
CA ILE A 513 -0.26 17.36 -24.76
C ILE A 513 -0.75 18.48 -25.69
N LEU A 514 -2.04 18.74 -25.67
CA LEU A 514 -2.73 19.75 -26.46
C LEU A 514 -3.39 20.74 -25.51
N LEU A 515 -3.20 22.04 -25.73
CA LEU A 515 -4.00 23.09 -25.11
C LEU A 515 -5.11 23.51 -26.06
N GLY A 516 -6.32 23.65 -25.53
CA GLY A 516 -7.49 24.02 -26.30
C GLY A 516 -8.09 22.89 -27.16
N ASN A 517 -7.59 21.66 -27.06
CA ASN A 517 -8.13 20.46 -27.73
C ASN A 517 -7.70 19.19 -26.98
N GLY A 518 -8.37 18.07 -27.25
CA GLY A 518 -7.91 16.77 -26.75
C GLY A 518 -8.62 15.60 -27.43
N ILE A 519 -7.98 14.43 -27.36
CA ILE A 519 -8.51 13.12 -27.77
C ILE A 519 -9.05 13.07 -29.21
N GLN A 520 -8.49 13.89 -30.11
CA GLN A 520 -8.86 13.98 -31.52
C GLN A 520 -10.37 14.21 -31.76
N GLN A 521 -11.03 14.92 -30.86
CA GLN A 521 -12.46 15.27 -30.97
C GLN A 521 -12.64 16.72 -31.41
N ASN A 522 -13.84 17.04 -31.90
CA ASN A 522 -14.27 18.41 -32.16
C ASN A 522 -14.70 19.11 -30.84
N ASN A 523 -13.76 19.25 -29.90
CA ASN A 523 -13.97 19.80 -28.55
C ASN A 523 -13.10 21.03 -28.28
N PHE A 524 -12.88 21.86 -29.31
CA PHE A 524 -12.01 23.02 -29.22
C PHE A 524 -12.50 24.04 -28.19
N LEU A 525 -11.57 24.49 -27.34
CA LEU A 525 -11.83 25.54 -26.38
C LEU A 525 -12.24 26.84 -27.09
N ASP A 526 -13.26 27.49 -26.55
CA ASP A 526 -13.61 28.87 -26.86
C ASP A 526 -13.52 29.69 -25.57
N GLY A 527 -12.39 30.37 -25.37
CA GLY A 527 -12.08 31.03 -24.11
C GLY A 527 -10.64 31.47 -23.94
N LEU A 528 -10.29 31.84 -22.71
CA LEU A 528 -8.99 32.33 -22.29
C LEU A 528 -8.38 31.37 -21.27
N LEU A 529 -7.06 31.15 -21.38
CA LEU A 529 -6.26 30.37 -20.43
C LEU A 529 -5.15 31.23 -19.86
N ASP A 530 -4.83 30.97 -18.60
CA ASP A 530 -3.70 31.61 -17.92
C ASP A 530 -3.07 30.69 -16.86
N ASP A 531 -1.79 30.89 -16.53
CA ASP A 531 -1.05 30.22 -15.44
C ASP A 531 -1.19 28.69 -15.41
N LEU A 532 -0.64 28.00 -16.41
CA LEU A 532 -0.61 26.52 -16.45
C LEU A 532 0.59 25.98 -15.66
N TYR A 533 0.31 25.19 -14.63
CA TYR A 533 1.32 24.44 -13.87
C TYR A 533 1.07 22.94 -13.97
N ILE A 534 2.15 22.17 -14.08
CA ILE A 534 2.13 20.70 -14.06
C ILE A 534 3.13 20.21 -13.01
N TRP A 535 2.64 19.39 -12.07
CA TRP A 535 3.45 18.67 -11.10
C TRP A 535 3.48 17.17 -11.42
N ASP A 536 4.62 16.52 -11.22
CA ASP A 536 4.80 15.07 -11.28
C ASP A 536 4.46 14.34 -9.96
N ARG A 537 3.60 14.98 -9.15
CA ARG A 537 3.09 14.44 -7.90
C ARG A 537 1.64 14.85 -7.67
N ALA A 538 0.96 14.07 -6.82
CA ALA A 538 -0.34 14.44 -6.28
C ALA A 538 -0.17 15.49 -5.17
N LEU A 539 -0.63 16.74 -5.41
CA LEU A 539 -0.71 17.75 -4.37
C LEU A 539 -1.78 17.38 -3.33
N SER A 540 -1.56 17.71 -2.07
CA SER A 540 -2.59 17.62 -1.02
C SER A 540 -3.66 18.69 -1.21
N ASP A 541 -4.85 18.48 -0.64
CA ASP A 541 -5.95 19.46 -0.67
C ASP A 541 -5.52 20.81 -0.07
N THR A 542 -4.66 20.78 0.96
CA THR A 542 -4.11 21.99 1.57
C THR A 542 -3.14 22.74 0.66
N GLU A 543 -2.36 22.02 -0.14
CA GLU A 543 -1.47 22.64 -1.13
C GLU A 543 -2.29 23.27 -2.26
N ILE A 544 -3.28 22.57 -2.80
CA ILE A 544 -4.16 23.07 -3.86
C ILE A 544 -4.89 24.35 -3.42
N LYS A 545 -5.44 24.35 -2.19
CA LYS A 545 -6.08 25.54 -1.63
C LYS A 545 -5.08 26.69 -1.45
N SER A 546 -3.82 26.40 -1.11
CA SER A 546 -2.78 27.41 -0.96
C SER A 546 -2.37 28.03 -2.29
N VAL A 547 -2.27 27.21 -3.35
CA VAL A 547 -2.01 27.68 -4.73
C VAL A 547 -3.11 28.62 -5.20
N ASN A 548 -4.38 28.27 -4.97
CA ASN A 548 -5.52 29.12 -5.33
C ASN A 548 -5.51 30.49 -4.63
N ILE A 549 -5.16 30.54 -3.34
CA ILE A 549 -5.21 31.79 -2.56
C ILE A 549 -4.00 32.68 -2.84
N ASN A 550 -2.80 32.11 -2.91
CA ASN A 550 -1.56 32.88 -2.88
C ASN A 550 -0.85 32.97 -4.23
N GLY A 551 -1.20 32.12 -5.21
CA GLY A 551 -0.34 31.86 -6.37
C GLY A 551 0.98 31.19 -5.96
N ILE A 552 1.83 30.87 -6.94
CA ILE A 552 3.12 30.18 -6.68
C ILE A 552 4.26 31.20 -6.49
N GLU A 553 4.29 32.29 -7.26
CA GLU A 553 5.34 33.32 -7.18
C GLU A 553 5.50 33.97 -5.79
N ASN A 554 4.39 34.16 -5.06
CA ASN A 554 4.42 34.72 -3.70
C ASN A 554 5.04 33.76 -2.67
N ILE A 555 5.05 32.45 -2.94
CA ILE A 555 5.62 31.42 -2.05
C ILE A 555 7.16 31.38 -2.20
N ASP A 556 7.68 31.57 -3.42
CA ASP A 556 9.12 31.62 -3.70
C ASP A 556 9.82 32.84 -3.09
N ARG A 557 9.12 33.99 -3.02
CA ARG A 557 9.68 35.22 -2.42
C ARG A 557 9.98 35.06 -0.91
N LEU A 558 9.20 34.24 -0.20
CA LEU A 558 9.44 33.88 1.21
C LEU A 558 10.52 32.79 1.36
N LYS A 559 10.67 31.91 0.37
CA LYS A 559 11.68 30.83 0.33
C LYS A 559 13.09 31.40 0.08
N ASN A 560 13.23 32.34 -0.85
CA ASN A 560 14.51 32.96 -1.20
C ASN A 560 15.17 33.68 -0.01
N GLN A 561 14.40 34.29 0.90
CA GLN A 561 14.92 34.87 2.13
C GLN A 561 15.48 33.82 3.11
N ARG A 562 14.90 32.62 3.16
CA ARG A 562 15.38 31.51 4.00
C ARG A 562 16.60 30.79 3.40
N ILE A 563 16.67 30.69 2.08
CA ILE A 563 17.82 30.11 1.36
C ILE A 563 19.07 30.96 1.59
N VAL A 564 18.96 32.30 1.54
CA VAL A 564 20.08 33.20 1.85
C VAL A 564 20.58 32.99 3.28
N ALA A 565 19.68 32.84 4.26
CA ALA A 565 20.04 32.55 5.65
C ALA A 565 20.71 31.16 5.81
N ALA A 566 20.23 30.16 5.08
CA ALA A 566 20.80 28.80 5.09
C ALA A 566 22.15 28.73 4.36
N LEU A 567 22.38 29.53 3.33
CA LEU A 567 23.68 29.66 2.65
C LEU A 567 24.73 30.28 3.58
N ILE A 568 24.34 31.26 4.39
CA ILE A 568 25.20 31.84 5.42
C ILE A 568 25.55 30.79 6.50
N LEU A 569 24.57 30.01 6.95
CA LEU A 569 24.78 28.94 7.95
C LEU A 569 25.59 27.74 7.39
N SER A 570 25.38 27.38 6.13
CA SER A 570 26.11 26.29 5.47
C SER A 570 27.55 26.67 5.12
N LEU A 571 27.83 27.94 4.83
CA LEU A 571 29.20 28.45 4.73
C LEU A 571 29.93 28.32 6.08
N ALA A 572 29.26 28.64 7.20
CA ALA A 572 29.79 28.44 8.55
C ALA A 572 30.00 26.95 8.89
N ALA A 573 29.07 26.08 8.48
CA ALA A 573 29.19 24.64 8.67
C ALA A 573 30.27 24.02 7.77
N ALA A 574 30.45 24.48 6.54
CA ALA A 574 31.48 24.03 5.62
C ALA A 574 32.89 24.40 6.10
N ILE A 575 33.06 25.58 6.69
CA ILE A 575 34.29 25.97 7.39
C ILE A 575 34.56 25.00 8.56
N THR A 576 33.51 24.61 9.30
CA THR A 576 33.62 23.67 10.43
C THR A 576 33.91 22.24 9.97
N VAL A 577 33.28 21.78 8.90
CA VAL A 577 33.43 20.43 8.31
C VAL A 577 34.76 20.29 7.56
N PHE A 578 35.30 21.36 6.96
CA PHE A 578 36.65 21.41 6.38
C PHE A 578 37.73 21.09 7.42
N PHE A 579 37.54 21.50 8.69
CA PHE A 579 38.42 21.10 9.80
C PHE A 579 38.21 19.66 10.26
N VAL A 580 36.98 19.12 10.16
CA VAL A 580 36.61 17.79 10.68
C VAL A 580 36.90 16.65 9.68
N LEU A 581 36.84 16.90 8.37
CA LEU A 581 37.05 15.89 7.33
C LEU A 581 38.53 15.57 7.01
N ARG A 582 39.49 16.19 7.71
CA ARG A 582 40.92 15.85 7.57
C ARG A 582 41.27 14.46 8.13
N PHE A 583 40.34 13.75 8.80
CA PHE A 583 40.63 12.45 9.41
C PHE A 583 39.55 11.37 9.22
N ARG A 584 39.96 10.35 8.43
CA ARG A 584 39.66 8.89 8.49
C ARG A 584 38.75 8.26 7.43
N LYS A 585 39.30 7.15 6.90
CA LYS A 585 38.78 6.22 5.88
C LYS A 585 38.09 4.98 6.50
N ARG A 586 36.96 4.64 5.85
CA ARG A 586 36.29 3.37 5.45
C ARG A 586 36.57 1.96 6.05
N LYS A 587 35.41 1.31 6.33
CA LYS A 587 34.81 -0.01 5.95
C LYS A 587 35.38 -1.36 6.45
N THR A 588 34.47 -2.28 6.86
CA THR A 588 34.14 -3.57 6.17
C THR A 588 32.98 -4.36 6.84
N THR A 589 32.26 -5.18 6.05
CA THR A 589 31.12 -6.08 6.44
C THR A 589 31.38 -7.51 5.92
N ARG A 590 30.82 -8.52 6.59
CA ARG A 590 31.07 -9.98 6.51
C ARG A 590 30.02 -10.71 5.65
N GLN A 591 30.42 -11.85 5.04
CA GLN A 591 29.69 -12.67 4.05
C GLN A 591 29.19 -14.02 4.60
N THR A 592 28.15 -14.60 3.98
CA THR A 592 27.68 -15.99 4.11
C THR A 592 27.40 -16.63 2.73
N VAL A 593 27.50 -17.95 2.65
CA VAL A 593 27.82 -18.81 1.49
C VAL A 593 26.63 -19.09 0.54
N SER A 594 26.86 -19.08 -0.78
CA SER A 594 25.89 -19.48 -1.84
C SER A 594 26.58 -20.22 -3.01
N LYS A 595 25.81 -20.92 -3.87
CA LYS A 595 26.26 -21.78 -4.99
C LYS A 595 27.34 -21.12 -5.86
N LYS A 596 28.37 -21.89 -6.27
CA LYS A 596 29.46 -21.42 -7.13
C LYS A 596 28.97 -21.17 -8.56
N ASN A 597 29.51 -20.13 -9.20
CA ASN A 597 29.38 -19.78 -10.62
C ASN A 597 27.93 -19.70 -11.16
N ALA A 598 27.12 -18.78 -10.63
CA ALA A 598 25.70 -18.66 -10.96
C ALA A 598 25.24 -17.21 -11.24
N ILE A 599 24.36 -17.07 -12.23
CA ILE A 599 23.57 -15.89 -12.55
C ILE A 599 22.11 -16.19 -12.18
N GLU A 600 21.57 -15.47 -11.20
CA GLU A 600 20.19 -15.58 -10.76
C GLU A 600 19.42 -14.31 -11.16
N LEU A 601 18.34 -14.49 -11.93
CA LEU A 601 17.45 -13.43 -12.39
C LEU A 601 16.03 -13.59 -11.83
N LEU A 602 15.61 -14.81 -11.43
CA LEU A 602 14.34 -15.03 -10.73
C LEU A 602 14.47 -14.65 -9.26
N GLY A 603 13.57 -13.78 -8.78
CA GLY A 603 13.61 -13.21 -7.43
C GLY A 603 14.47 -11.94 -7.29
N GLY A 604 15.25 -11.58 -8.31
CA GLY A 604 16.15 -10.43 -8.29
C GLY A 604 17.44 -10.71 -9.06
N PHE A 605 18.22 -9.66 -9.34
CA PHE A 605 19.52 -9.81 -9.99
C PHE A 605 20.59 -10.16 -8.95
N LYS A 606 21.20 -11.34 -9.08
CA LYS A 606 22.31 -11.79 -8.24
C LYS A 606 23.34 -12.55 -9.06
N VAL A 607 24.61 -12.30 -8.78
CA VAL A 607 25.75 -12.90 -9.48
C VAL A 607 26.74 -13.45 -8.46
N VAL A 608 27.03 -14.75 -8.55
CA VAL A 608 27.92 -15.47 -7.63
C VAL A 608 29.06 -16.10 -8.41
N ASN A 609 30.30 -15.71 -8.14
CA ASN A 609 31.46 -16.18 -8.91
C ASN A 609 31.83 -17.66 -8.64
N GLU A 610 32.87 -18.14 -9.33
CA GLU A 610 33.45 -19.50 -9.17
C GLU A 610 33.77 -19.87 -7.71
N THR A 611 34.07 -18.90 -6.84
CA THR A 611 34.39 -19.17 -5.43
C THR A 611 33.16 -19.21 -4.51
N GLY A 612 31.96 -18.95 -5.03
CA GLY A 612 30.73 -18.86 -4.22
C GLY A 612 30.51 -17.48 -3.57
N THR A 613 31.27 -16.48 -4.01
CA THR A 613 31.25 -15.11 -3.48
C THR A 613 30.20 -14.29 -4.23
N ASP A 614 29.30 -13.63 -3.50
CA ASP A 614 28.36 -12.68 -4.10
C ASP A 614 29.12 -11.44 -4.60
N ILE A 615 29.15 -11.28 -5.92
CA ILE A 615 29.80 -10.16 -6.62
C ILE A 615 28.79 -9.21 -7.25
N THR A 616 27.50 -9.33 -6.92
CA THR A 616 26.41 -8.49 -7.47
C THR A 616 26.71 -7.00 -7.35
N HIS A 617 27.38 -6.59 -6.27
CA HIS A 617 27.79 -5.21 -6.01
C HIS A 617 28.77 -4.62 -7.03
N LEU A 618 29.45 -5.44 -7.84
CA LEU A 618 30.33 -4.98 -8.92
C LEU A 618 29.56 -4.47 -10.15
N PHE A 619 28.29 -4.85 -10.28
CA PHE A 619 27.42 -4.45 -11.37
C PHE A 619 26.65 -3.16 -11.01
N ALA A 620 27.33 -2.02 -11.12
CA ALA A 620 26.70 -0.70 -10.99
C ALA A 620 25.52 -0.55 -11.97
N PRO A 621 24.54 0.35 -11.75
CA PRO A 621 23.27 0.37 -12.48
C PRO A 621 23.40 0.25 -14.01
N LYS A 622 24.26 1.06 -14.64
CA LYS A 622 24.47 1.03 -16.10
C LYS A 622 25.22 -0.20 -16.59
N THR A 623 26.11 -0.75 -15.76
CA THR A 623 26.83 -1.99 -16.03
C THR A 623 25.91 -3.20 -15.91
N LYS A 624 25.01 -3.21 -14.91
CA LYS A 624 23.96 -4.22 -14.75
C LYS A 624 23.00 -4.20 -15.93
N GLU A 625 22.57 -3.02 -16.35
CA GLU A 625 21.68 -2.86 -17.50
C GLU A 625 22.31 -3.43 -18.79
N LEU A 626 23.54 -3.03 -19.10
CA LEU A 626 24.28 -3.53 -20.25
C LEU A 626 24.50 -5.06 -20.18
N PHE A 627 24.85 -5.58 -19.00
CA PHE A 627 25.01 -7.02 -18.78
C PHE A 627 23.71 -7.79 -19.07
N LEU A 628 22.58 -7.33 -18.49
CA LEU A 628 21.27 -7.98 -18.67
C LEU A 628 20.84 -7.96 -20.14
N LEU A 629 21.01 -6.84 -20.82
CA LEU A 629 20.65 -6.72 -22.24
C LEU A 629 21.45 -7.71 -23.09
N LEU A 630 22.77 -7.74 -22.91
CA LEU A 630 23.65 -8.66 -23.63
C LEU A 630 23.33 -10.13 -23.30
N LEU A 631 23.11 -10.46 -22.03
CA LEU A 631 22.77 -11.82 -21.60
C LEU A 631 21.46 -12.30 -22.23
N ILE A 632 20.38 -11.51 -22.09
CA ILE A 632 19.04 -11.88 -22.60
C ILE A 632 19.07 -12.03 -24.13
N TYR A 633 19.67 -11.08 -24.85
CA TYR A 633 19.77 -11.16 -26.30
C TYR A 633 20.64 -12.32 -26.77
N SER A 634 21.71 -12.66 -26.04
CA SER A 634 22.58 -13.79 -26.42
C SER A 634 21.91 -15.14 -26.20
N ILE A 635 20.99 -15.23 -25.24
CA ILE A 635 20.17 -16.42 -25.00
C ILE A 635 19.06 -16.52 -26.05
N LYS A 636 18.35 -15.42 -26.36
CA LYS A 636 17.22 -15.43 -27.30
C LYS A 636 17.63 -15.44 -28.76
N ASN A 637 18.76 -14.83 -29.11
CA ASN A 637 19.24 -14.70 -30.48
C ASN A 637 20.68 -15.20 -30.59
N PRO A 638 20.93 -16.27 -31.37
CA PRO A 638 22.29 -16.78 -31.59
C PRO A 638 23.28 -15.76 -32.13
N LYS A 639 22.82 -14.70 -32.83
CA LYS A 639 23.65 -13.60 -33.33
C LYS A 639 23.94 -12.53 -32.28
N GLY A 640 23.25 -12.52 -31.15
CA GLY A 640 23.32 -11.45 -30.14
C GLY A 640 22.57 -10.20 -30.57
N ILE A 641 23.00 -9.03 -30.08
CA ILE A 641 22.38 -7.73 -30.32
C ILE A 641 23.24 -6.85 -31.23
N SER A 642 22.62 -6.14 -32.18
CA SER A 642 23.38 -5.27 -33.06
C SER A 642 23.98 -4.08 -32.28
N LYS A 643 25.14 -3.57 -32.73
CA LYS A 643 25.76 -2.37 -32.12
C LYS A 643 24.80 -1.18 -32.11
N GLN A 644 23.99 -1.02 -33.16
CA GLN A 644 23.04 0.08 -33.29
C GLN A 644 21.89 -0.08 -32.29
N GLU A 645 21.26 -1.26 -32.24
CA GLU A 645 20.15 -1.55 -31.33
C GLU A 645 20.59 -1.48 -29.85
N LEU A 646 21.74 -2.07 -29.52
CA LEU A 646 22.32 -1.95 -28.17
C LEU A 646 22.58 -0.49 -27.79
N THR A 647 23.00 0.31 -28.77
CA THR A 647 23.27 1.73 -28.54
C THR A 647 21.99 2.52 -28.32
N HIS A 648 20.97 2.24 -29.13
CA HIS A 648 19.64 2.83 -29.02
C HIS A 648 18.99 2.49 -27.68
N VAL A 649 19.02 1.23 -27.26
CA VAL A 649 18.37 0.76 -26.02
C VAL A 649 19.04 1.34 -24.77
N ILE A 650 20.36 1.51 -24.76
CA ILE A 650 21.10 1.92 -23.55
C ILE A 650 21.41 3.43 -23.54
N TRP A 651 21.56 4.08 -24.69
CA TRP A 651 22.04 5.47 -24.80
C TRP A 651 21.18 6.36 -25.72
N SER A 652 19.88 6.07 -25.87
CA SER A 652 18.92 6.94 -26.58
C SER A 652 18.95 8.40 -26.10
N ASP A 653 19.23 8.62 -24.82
CA ASP A 653 19.08 9.94 -24.16
C ASP A 653 20.37 10.76 -24.14
N ILE A 654 21.43 10.32 -24.83
CA ILE A 654 22.73 10.98 -24.84
C ILE A 654 23.03 11.48 -26.25
N ALA A 655 23.51 12.73 -26.36
CA ALA A 655 23.97 13.31 -27.63
C ALA A 655 24.98 12.41 -28.35
N ASP A 656 24.81 12.22 -29.66
CA ASP A 656 25.56 11.27 -30.50
C ASP A 656 27.08 11.37 -30.34
N GLU A 657 27.60 12.59 -30.20
CA GLU A 657 29.03 12.87 -30.00
C GLU A 657 29.61 12.21 -28.74
N LYS A 658 28.79 12.03 -27.69
CA LYS A 658 29.19 11.45 -26.40
C LYS A 658 28.91 9.95 -26.31
N VAL A 659 28.11 9.39 -27.22
CA VAL A 659 27.66 7.99 -27.17
C VAL A 659 28.85 7.02 -27.27
N SER A 660 29.80 7.26 -28.19
CA SER A 660 30.95 6.35 -28.39
C SER A 660 31.83 6.24 -27.14
N ASN A 661 32.11 7.37 -26.49
CA ASN A 661 32.92 7.42 -25.27
C ASN A 661 32.19 6.78 -24.08
N ASN A 662 30.91 7.09 -23.89
CA ASN A 662 30.10 6.48 -22.82
C ASN A 662 29.97 4.97 -22.98
N ARG A 663 29.73 4.49 -24.21
CA ARG A 663 29.71 3.06 -24.53
C ARG A 663 31.04 2.41 -24.19
N SER A 664 32.16 2.99 -24.62
CA SER A 664 33.50 2.44 -24.34
C SER A 664 33.78 2.33 -22.83
N VAL A 665 33.43 3.36 -22.06
CA VAL A 665 33.56 3.33 -20.58
C VAL A 665 32.67 2.26 -19.95
N ALA A 666 31.42 2.13 -20.41
CA ALA A 666 30.49 1.13 -19.89
C ALA A 666 30.94 -0.31 -20.19
N PHE A 667 31.41 -0.58 -21.41
CA PHE A 667 31.99 -1.87 -21.78
C PHE A 667 33.25 -2.19 -20.99
N ASN A 668 34.12 -1.20 -20.71
CA ASN A 668 35.30 -1.41 -19.86
C ASN A 668 34.93 -1.75 -18.41
N ARG A 669 33.92 -1.06 -17.85
CA ARG A 669 33.38 -1.39 -16.52
C ARG A 669 32.76 -2.78 -16.49
N LEU A 670 32.03 -3.14 -17.55
CA LEU A 670 31.43 -4.47 -17.70
C LEU A 670 32.49 -5.57 -17.78
N LYS A 671 33.50 -5.43 -18.64
CA LYS A 671 34.63 -6.36 -18.73
C LYS A 671 35.33 -6.54 -17.39
N LYS A 672 35.52 -5.45 -16.64
CA LYS A 672 36.07 -5.50 -15.29
C LYS A 672 35.18 -6.27 -14.31
N ALA A 673 33.86 -6.06 -14.33
CA ALA A 673 32.93 -6.81 -13.50
C ALA A 673 32.91 -8.30 -13.86
N MET A 674 32.89 -8.62 -15.15
CA MET A 674 32.89 -10.00 -15.67
C MET A 674 34.18 -10.75 -15.36
N SER A 675 35.33 -10.06 -15.34
CA SER A 675 36.62 -10.68 -14.97
C SER A 675 36.65 -11.24 -13.53
N ALA A 676 35.77 -10.74 -12.65
CA ALA A 676 35.64 -11.25 -11.28
C ALA A 676 34.66 -12.43 -11.16
N PHE A 677 33.89 -12.71 -12.22
CA PHE A 677 32.89 -13.77 -12.26
C PHE A 677 33.48 -15.10 -12.76
N GLY A 678 34.29 -15.06 -13.82
CA GLY A 678 34.81 -16.25 -14.50
C GLY A 678 33.79 -16.84 -15.49
N GLY A 679 34.24 -17.55 -16.53
CA GLY A 679 33.38 -18.30 -17.46
C GLY A 679 32.40 -17.51 -18.35
N VAL A 680 32.51 -16.17 -18.43
CA VAL A 680 31.69 -15.34 -19.34
C VAL A 680 32.55 -14.36 -20.11
N GLU A 681 32.40 -14.36 -21.43
CA GLU A 681 33.16 -13.54 -22.37
C GLU A 681 32.23 -12.70 -23.26
N LEU A 682 32.79 -11.63 -23.85
CA LEU A 682 32.10 -10.81 -24.84
C LEU A 682 32.78 -10.96 -26.20
N SER A 683 32.01 -11.41 -27.18
CA SER A 683 32.39 -11.39 -28.60
C SER A 683 31.73 -10.20 -29.30
N PHE A 684 32.46 -9.61 -30.25
CA PHE A 684 31.94 -8.63 -31.19
C PHE A 684 32.28 -9.07 -32.61
N GLU A 685 31.28 -9.56 -33.34
CA GLU A 685 31.45 -10.12 -34.68
C GLU A 685 30.40 -9.55 -35.62
N LYS A 686 30.81 -9.16 -36.83
CA LYS A 686 29.91 -8.67 -37.90
C LYS A 686 28.90 -7.60 -37.44
N ASN A 687 29.33 -6.67 -36.58
CA ASN A 687 28.52 -5.61 -35.95
C ASN A 687 27.52 -6.04 -34.86
N PHE A 688 27.61 -7.27 -34.35
CA PHE A 688 26.80 -7.75 -33.24
C PHE A 688 27.65 -8.02 -32.00
N TRP A 689 27.12 -7.64 -30.84
CA TRP A 689 27.65 -8.02 -29.54
C TRP A 689 26.95 -9.29 -29.05
N LYS A 690 27.76 -10.24 -28.58
CA LYS A 690 27.29 -11.49 -28.00
C LYS A 690 28.04 -11.79 -26.71
N MET A 691 27.32 -12.26 -25.72
CA MET A 691 27.86 -12.84 -24.51
C MET A 691 28.01 -14.35 -24.71
N ILE A 692 29.25 -14.83 -24.60
CA ILE A 692 29.58 -16.25 -24.65
C ILE A 692 29.76 -16.72 -23.21
N ARG A 693 29.10 -17.83 -22.86
CA ARG A 693 29.12 -18.37 -21.52
C ARG A 693 29.62 -19.82 -21.57
N HIS A 694 30.51 -20.16 -20.65
CA HIS A 694 31.01 -21.52 -20.48
C HIS A 694 29.89 -22.42 -19.91
N GLU A 695 29.99 -23.72 -20.16
CA GLU A 695 28.97 -24.70 -19.76
C GLU A 695 28.76 -24.80 -18.24
N ASP A 696 29.78 -24.45 -17.44
CA ASP A 696 29.77 -24.53 -15.98
C ASP A 696 29.10 -23.33 -15.30
N VAL A 697 28.77 -22.27 -16.04
CA VAL A 697 28.08 -21.10 -15.51
C VAL A 697 26.57 -21.33 -15.56
N PHE A 698 25.96 -21.46 -14.38
CA PHE A 698 24.52 -21.63 -14.27
C PHE A 698 23.77 -20.29 -14.49
N CYS A 699 22.69 -20.31 -15.28
CA CYS A 699 21.78 -19.18 -15.46
C CYS A 699 20.33 -19.65 -15.26
N ASP A 700 19.65 -19.17 -14.22
CA ASP A 700 18.28 -19.64 -13.93
C ASP A 700 17.27 -19.27 -15.02
N TYR A 701 17.39 -18.09 -15.62
CA TYR A 701 16.51 -17.64 -16.71
C TYR A 701 16.59 -18.55 -17.94
N GLU A 702 17.81 -18.90 -18.35
CA GLU A 702 18.01 -19.82 -19.47
C GLU A 702 17.53 -21.23 -19.11
N PHE A 703 17.87 -21.72 -17.92
CA PHE A 703 17.43 -23.04 -17.48
C PHE A 703 15.90 -23.15 -17.47
N VAL A 704 15.20 -22.13 -16.95
CA VAL A 704 13.73 -22.10 -16.99
C VAL A 704 13.21 -22.05 -18.43
N ASN A 705 13.86 -21.32 -19.35
CA ASN A 705 13.49 -21.39 -20.77
C ASN A 705 13.66 -22.80 -21.36
N THR A 706 14.69 -23.56 -20.96
CA THR A 706 14.81 -24.97 -21.38
C THR A 706 13.67 -25.84 -20.83
N LEU A 707 13.25 -25.62 -19.58
CA LEU A 707 12.09 -26.31 -19.01
C LEU A 707 10.79 -25.95 -19.72
N ILE A 708 10.61 -24.68 -20.11
CA ILE A 708 9.43 -24.24 -20.87
C ILE A 708 9.29 -25.05 -22.16
N GLN A 709 10.41 -25.25 -22.87
CA GLN A 709 10.44 -25.99 -24.14
C GLN A 709 10.41 -27.52 -23.98
N ASP A 710 10.69 -28.06 -22.79
CA ASP A 710 10.69 -29.51 -22.55
C ASP A 710 9.28 -30.03 -22.22
N ASP A 711 8.72 -30.86 -23.11
CA ASP A 711 7.41 -31.49 -22.93
C ASP A 711 7.29 -32.43 -21.73
N LYS A 712 8.42 -32.92 -21.21
CA LYS A 712 8.49 -33.82 -20.05
C LYS A 712 8.63 -33.09 -18.72
N SER A 713 8.83 -31.78 -18.74
CA SER A 713 8.95 -30.97 -17.52
C SER A 713 7.71 -31.06 -16.63
N SER A 714 7.94 -31.06 -15.33
CA SER A 714 6.92 -31.16 -14.27
C SER A 714 6.92 -29.93 -13.36
N LEU A 715 5.87 -29.75 -12.55
CA LEU A 715 5.85 -28.66 -11.56
C LEU A 715 7.01 -28.76 -10.54
N THR A 716 7.52 -29.96 -10.29
CA THR A 716 8.66 -30.19 -9.40
C THR A 716 9.93 -29.55 -9.96
N ASP A 717 10.12 -29.57 -11.28
CA ASP A 717 11.30 -29.00 -11.95
C ASP A 717 11.27 -27.47 -11.92
N PHE A 718 10.08 -26.87 -12.05
CA PHE A 718 9.91 -25.42 -11.95
C PHE A 718 10.00 -24.88 -10.52
N SER A 719 9.56 -25.68 -9.53
CA SER A 719 9.39 -25.26 -8.13
C SER A 719 10.59 -24.50 -7.54
N PRO A 720 11.85 -24.94 -7.71
CA PRO A 720 13.02 -24.23 -7.16
C PRO A 720 13.22 -22.81 -7.70
N PHE A 721 12.69 -22.50 -8.88
CA PHE A 721 12.87 -21.21 -9.55
C PHE A 721 11.72 -20.26 -9.25
N ILE A 722 10.48 -20.72 -9.42
CA ILE A 722 9.30 -19.89 -9.16
C ILE A 722 9.13 -19.56 -7.66
N ARG A 723 9.71 -20.37 -6.76
CA ARG A 723 9.84 -20.04 -5.32
C ARG A 723 10.73 -18.83 -5.04
N LYS A 724 11.68 -18.51 -5.91
CA LYS A 724 12.52 -17.32 -5.75
C LYS A 724 11.76 -16.02 -6.02
N GLY A 725 10.70 -16.07 -6.84
CA GLY A 725 9.83 -14.94 -7.16
C GLY A 725 9.89 -14.53 -8.63
N LYS A 726 9.34 -13.35 -8.94
CA LYS A 726 9.21 -12.83 -10.32
C LYS A 726 10.59 -12.65 -10.98
N LEU A 727 10.63 -12.62 -12.31
CA LEU A 727 11.82 -12.25 -13.06
C LEU A 727 12.17 -10.77 -12.82
N LEU A 728 13.35 -10.50 -12.25
CA LEU A 728 13.93 -9.16 -12.07
C LEU A 728 12.97 -8.08 -11.52
N PRO A 729 12.31 -8.31 -10.36
CA PRO A 729 11.27 -7.40 -9.83
C PRO A 729 11.82 -5.99 -9.50
N ASN A 730 13.12 -5.88 -9.24
CA ASN A 730 13.78 -4.65 -8.81
C ASN A 730 14.46 -3.88 -9.95
N VAL A 731 14.28 -4.31 -11.21
CA VAL A 731 14.85 -3.65 -12.40
C VAL A 731 13.71 -2.98 -13.16
N LYS A 732 13.76 -1.64 -13.30
CA LYS A 732 12.68 -0.81 -13.83
C LYS A 732 12.95 -0.26 -15.24
N ASN A 733 13.93 -0.81 -15.96
CA ASN A 733 14.27 -0.37 -17.31
C ASN A 733 13.13 -0.70 -18.28
N GLU A 734 12.74 0.25 -19.14
CA GLU A 734 11.57 0.11 -20.02
C GLU A 734 11.72 -1.03 -21.03
N TRP A 735 12.90 -1.16 -21.65
CA TRP A 735 13.19 -2.23 -22.61
C TRP A 735 13.03 -3.64 -22.01
N LEU A 736 13.16 -3.79 -20.69
CA LEU A 736 13.02 -5.09 -20.01
C LEU A 736 11.55 -5.53 -19.93
N LEU A 737 10.59 -4.60 -20.04
CA LEU A 737 9.17 -4.89 -19.90
C LEU A 737 8.71 -5.93 -20.92
N ASP A 738 9.06 -5.77 -22.19
CA ASP A 738 8.67 -6.69 -23.26
C ASP A 738 9.26 -8.08 -23.05
N PHE A 739 10.54 -8.17 -22.67
CA PHE A 739 11.20 -9.45 -22.38
C PHE A 739 10.56 -10.17 -21.21
N ARG A 740 10.26 -9.44 -20.13
CA ARG A 740 9.64 -10.01 -18.94
C ARG A 740 8.21 -10.46 -19.22
N THR A 741 7.46 -9.68 -19.99
CA THR A 741 6.09 -10.00 -20.37
C THR A 741 6.05 -11.25 -21.24
N ALA A 742 6.90 -11.35 -22.28
CA ALA A 742 7.01 -12.54 -23.12
C ALA A 742 7.39 -13.79 -22.30
N PHE A 743 8.41 -13.68 -21.43
CA PHE A 743 8.79 -14.79 -20.54
C PHE A 743 7.67 -15.21 -19.60
N ASN A 744 6.94 -14.25 -19.01
CA ASN A 744 5.83 -14.55 -18.13
C ASN A 744 4.71 -15.28 -18.87
N PHE A 745 4.37 -14.88 -20.10
CA PHE A 745 3.36 -15.57 -20.91
C PHE A 745 3.76 -17.01 -21.19
N GLU A 746 4.97 -17.23 -21.73
CA GLU A 746 5.47 -18.58 -22.02
C GLU A 746 5.51 -19.47 -20.76
N LEU A 747 5.93 -18.89 -19.62
CA LEU A 747 5.96 -19.60 -18.34
C LEU A 747 4.54 -19.93 -17.83
N ILE A 748 3.60 -18.98 -17.88
CA ILE A 748 2.21 -19.19 -17.46
C ILE A 748 1.58 -20.27 -18.32
N ASP A 749 1.70 -20.18 -19.64
CA ASP A 749 1.13 -21.16 -20.57
C ASP A 749 1.67 -22.56 -20.29
N LYS A 750 2.98 -22.68 -20.06
CA LYS A 750 3.59 -23.97 -19.71
C LYS A 750 3.07 -24.50 -18.37
N LEU A 751 3.02 -23.66 -17.35
CA LEU A 751 2.55 -24.08 -16.02
C LEU A 751 1.07 -24.51 -16.06
N LEU A 752 0.23 -23.78 -16.80
CA LEU A 752 -1.18 -24.13 -17.02
C LEU A 752 -1.32 -25.43 -17.81
N LEU A 753 -0.50 -25.65 -18.83
CA LEU A 753 -0.47 -26.92 -19.57
C LEU A 753 -0.16 -28.10 -18.64
N ILE A 754 0.83 -27.96 -17.76
CA ILE A 754 1.20 -29.01 -16.78
C ILE A 754 0.06 -29.21 -15.75
N LEU A 755 -0.58 -28.13 -15.30
CA LEU A 755 -1.72 -28.21 -14.39
C LEU A 755 -2.91 -28.95 -15.03
N ASN A 756 -3.22 -28.66 -16.30
CA ASN A 756 -4.30 -29.29 -17.06
C ASN A 756 -4.07 -30.79 -17.30
N LYS A 757 -2.80 -31.24 -17.44
CA LYS A 757 -2.47 -32.67 -17.56
C LYS A 757 -2.79 -33.48 -16.29
N GLY A 758 -2.94 -32.83 -15.13
CA GLY A 758 -3.24 -33.50 -13.86
C GLY A 758 -2.07 -34.32 -13.29
N GLY A 759 -2.34 -35.09 -12.22
CA GLY A 759 -1.32 -35.97 -11.59
C GLY A 759 -0.25 -35.25 -10.76
N ASN A 760 -0.43 -33.96 -10.48
CA ASN A 760 0.51 -33.16 -9.68
C ASN A 760 0.16 -33.19 -8.19
N GLU A 761 1.17 -33.06 -7.34
CA GLU A 761 1.00 -32.98 -5.89
C GLU A 761 0.16 -31.74 -5.48
N PRO A 762 -0.82 -31.89 -4.56
CA PRO A 762 -1.68 -30.80 -4.06
C PRO A 762 -0.97 -29.49 -3.72
N HIS A 763 0.16 -29.59 -3.03
CA HIS A 763 0.92 -28.42 -2.58
C HIS A 763 1.63 -27.70 -3.73
N LEU A 764 2.03 -28.43 -4.78
CA LEU A 764 2.62 -27.86 -6.00
C LEU A 764 1.54 -27.15 -6.83
N ILE A 765 0.35 -27.73 -6.95
CA ILE A 765 -0.80 -27.07 -7.61
C ILE A 765 -1.09 -25.73 -6.93
N ALA A 766 -1.29 -25.73 -5.61
CA ALA A 766 -1.62 -24.52 -4.87
C ALA A 766 -0.54 -23.44 -4.99
N PHE A 767 0.73 -23.84 -4.87
CA PHE A 767 1.87 -22.93 -5.00
C PHE A 767 1.96 -22.33 -6.41
N THR A 768 1.88 -23.18 -7.44
CA THR A 768 1.99 -22.76 -8.84
C THR A 768 0.84 -21.84 -9.23
N CYS A 769 -0.40 -22.17 -8.90
CA CYS A 769 -1.53 -21.29 -9.17
C CYS A 769 -1.39 -19.94 -8.45
N SER A 770 -0.91 -19.94 -7.19
CA SER A 770 -0.65 -18.70 -6.45
C SER A 770 0.48 -17.88 -7.08
N TYR A 771 1.49 -18.52 -7.67
CA TYR A 771 2.54 -17.85 -8.42
C TYR A 771 2.01 -17.25 -9.73
N ILE A 772 1.20 -17.98 -10.49
CA ILE A 772 0.54 -17.48 -11.71
C ILE A 772 -0.34 -16.27 -11.37
N LEU A 773 -1.18 -16.35 -10.34
CA LEU A 773 -2.03 -15.24 -9.90
C LEU A 773 -1.25 -14.01 -9.40
N LYS A 774 0.02 -14.18 -8.99
CA LYS A 774 0.91 -13.04 -8.71
C LYS A 774 1.44 -12.38 -9.98
N LEU A 775 1.62 -13.14 -11.06
CA LEU A 775 2.06 -12.63 -12.37
C LEU A 775 0.90 -12.00 -13.14
N ASP A 776 -0.25 -12.66 -13.12
CA ASP A 776 -1.50 -12.32 -13.78
C ASP A 776 -2.67 -12.59 -12.83
N ASP A 777 -3.15 -11.53 -12.16
CA ASP A 777 -4.24 -11.64 -11.18
C ASP A 777 -5.62 -11.88 -11.82
N GLN A 778 -5.71 -11.83 -13.16
CA GLN A 778 -6.92 -12.12 -13.93
C GLN A 778 -6.93 -13.55 -14.51
N ASN A 779 -5.94 -14.38 -14.19
CA ASN A 779 -5.81 -15.71 -14.75
C ASN A 779 -6.90 -16.68 -14.25
N GLN A 780 -7.99 -16.81 -15.02
CA GLN A 780 -9.13 -17.66 -14.69
C GLN A 780 -8.77 -19.16 -14.59
N PRO A 781 -7.97 -19.75 -15.49
CA PRO A 781 -7.57 -21.16 -15.37
C PRO A 781 -6.78 -21.46 -14.09
N ALA A 782 -5.82 -20.60 -13.72
CA ALA A 782 -5.06 -20.77 -12.48
C ALA A 782 -5.97 -20.66 -11.24
N LEU A 783 -6.90 -19.70 -11.25
CA LEU A 783 -7.91 -19.57 -10.19
C LEU A 783 -8.78 -20.83 -10.12
N HIS A 784 -9.28 -21.32 -11.25
CA HIS A 784 -10.14 -22.51 -11.31
C HIS A 784 -9.46 -23.74 -10.69
N HIS A 785 -8.23 -24.05 -11.10
CA HIS A 785 -7.41 -25.11 -10.49
C HIS A 785 -7.23 -24.93 -8.99
N LEU A 786 -6.94 -23.70 -8.56
CA LEU A 786 -6.74 -23.37 -7.16
C LEU A 786 -8.01 -23.57 -6.33
N LEU A 787 -9.16 -23.12 -6.84
CA LEU A 787 -10.46 -23.28 -6.18
C LEU A 787 -10.90 -24.75 -6.13
N HIS A 788 -10.73 -25.51 -7.21
CA HIS A 788 -10.97 -26.96 -7.22
C HIS A 788 -10.10 -27.69 -6.21
N GLN A 789 -8.80 -27.36 -6.16
CA GLN A 789 -7.88 -27.95 -5.19
C GLN A 789 -8.26 -27.60 -3.75
N MET A 790 -8.70 -26.36 -3.50
CA MET A 790 -9.22 -25.95 -2.19
C MET A 790 -10.48 -26.71 -1.81
N ILE A 791 -11.43 -26.89 -2.73
CA ILE A 791 -12.69 -27.61 -2.44
C ILE A 791 -12.43 -29.10 -2.20
N LYS A 792 -11.60 -29.75 -3.03
CA LYS A 792 -11.19 -31.15 -2.84
C LYS A 792 -10.47 -31.39 -1.52
N THR A 793 -9.80 -30.38 -0.97
CA THR A 793 -9.11 -30.46 0.34
C THR A 793 -9.96 -29.97 1.51
N GLY A 794 -11.27 -29.77 1.33
CA GLY A 794 -12.21 -29.37 2.38
C GLY A 794 -12.26 -27.85 2.67
N ASN A 795 -11.53 -27.02 1.91
CA ASN A 795 -11.38 -25.58 2.13
C ASN A 795 -12.42 -24.72 1.37
N LYS A 796 -13.71 -25.10 1.34
CA LYS A 796 -14.77 -24.40 0.57
C LYS A 796 -14.90 -22.90 0.91
N HIS A 797 -14.73 -22.51 2.17
CA HIS A 797 -14.81 -21.10 2.59
C HIS A 797 -13.64 -20.26 2.05
N LYS A 798 -12.43 -20.84 2.01
CA LYS A 798 -11.26 -20.19 1.42
C LYS A 798 -11.46 -20.02 -0.09
N ALA A 799 -12.03 -21.03 -0.75
CA ALA A 799 -12.41 -20.93 -2.15
C ALA A 799 -13.42 -19.80 -2.39
N ASN A 800 -14.49 -19.73 -1.60
CA ASN A 800 -15.47 -18.62 -1.66
C ASN A 800 -14.82 -17.25 -1.48
N PHE A 801 -13.95 -17.10 -0.48
CA PHE A 801 -13.26 -15.84 -0.22
C PHE A 801 -12.36 -15.43 -1.37
N LEU A 802 -11.51 -16.34 -1.84
CA LEU A 802 -10.60 -16.08 -2.95
C LEU A 802 -11.38 -15.77 -4.24
N PHE A 803 -12.48 -16.46 -4.48
CA PHE A 803 -13.36 -16.21 -5.62
C PHE A 803 -14.06 -14.85 -5.53
N ASN A 804 -14.55 -14.46 -4.34
CA ASN A 804 -15.13 -13.13 -4.13
C ASN A 804 -14.08 -12.02 -4.33
N LYS A 805 -12.85 -12.23 -3.84
CA LYS A 805 -11.72 -11.32 -4.09
C LYS A 805 -11.39 -11.22 -5.57
N PHE A 806 -11.44 -12.33 -6.30
CA PHE A 806 -11.28 -12.33 -7.74
C PHE A 806 -12.41 -11.57 -8.44
N ILE A 807 -13.69 -11.83 -8.12
CA ILE A 807 -14.85 -11.09 -8.68
C ILE A 807 -14.69 -9.59 -8.47
N ALA A 808 -14.27 -9.19 -7.27
CA ALA A 808 -13.98 -7.81 -6.91
C ALA A 808 -12.91 -7.19 -7.82
N THR A 809 -11.79 -7.89 -8.01
CA THR A 809 -10.68 -7.44 -8.87
C THR A 809 -11.10 -7.42 -10.35
N TYR A 810 -11.85 -8.43 -10.79
CA TYR A 810 -12.41 -8.54 -12.13
C TYR A 810 -13.35 -7.38 -12.44
N TRP A 811 -14.25 -7.03 -11.52
CA TRP A 811 -15.12 -5.85 -11.66
C TRP A 811 -14.29 -4.55 -11.73
N ALA A 812 -13.27 -4.43 -10.88
CA ALA A 812 -12.42 -3.25 -10.85
C ALA A 812 -11.71 -3.00 -12.19
N ILE A 813 -11.23 -4.06 -12.85
CA ILE A 813 -10.50 -4.01 -14.12
C ILE A 813 -11.44 -3.95 -15.32
N ASN A 814 -12.39 -4.89 -15.41
CA ASN A 814 -13.22 -5.11 -16.60
C ASN A 814 -14.53 -4.29 -16.61
N LYS A 815 -14.85 -3.60 -15.51
CA LYS A 815 -16.08 -2.80 -15.32
C LYS A 815 -17.37 -3.55 -15.66
N SER A 816 -17.34 -4.87 -15.54
CA SER A 816 -18.44 -5.78 -15.84
C SER A 816 -18.52 -6.86 -14.78
N LYS A 817 -19.74 -7.36 -14.54
CA LYS A 817 -19.97 -8.41 -13.54
C LYS A 817 -19.36 -9.71 -14.05
N PHE A 818 -18.60 -10.40 -13.20
CA PHE A 818 -18.15 -11.74 -13.51
C PHE A 818 -19.37 -12.65 -13.72
N PRO A 819 -19.47 -13.39 -14.83
CA PRO A 819 -20.72 -14.02 -15.25
C PRO A 819 -21.11 -15.26 -14.44
N TYR A 820 -20.22 -15.75 -13.57
CA TYR A 820 -20.41 -16.99 -12.82
C TYR A 820 -20.42 -16.73 -11.31
N ASP A 821 -21.26 -17.48 -10.60
CA ASP A 821 -21.06 -17.73 -9.17
C ASP A 821 -20.00 -18.84 -8.98
N LEU A 822 -19.63 -19.15 -7.73
CA LEU A 822 -18.53 -20.10 -7.47
C LEU A 822 -18.83 -21.47 -8.10
N ASN A 823 -20.04 -21.97 -7.93
CA ASN A 823 -20.42 -23.29 -8.44
C ASN A 823 -20.45 -23.33 -9.97
N GLY A 824 -21.02 -22.30 -10.59
CA GLY A 824 -21.04 -22.14 -12.05
C GLY A 824 -19.64 -22.02 -12.63
N PHE A 825 -18.73 -21.34 -11.93
CA PHE A 825 -17.34 -21.21 -12.34
C PHE A 825 -16.59 -22.54 -12.23
N LEU A 826 -16.78 -23.30 -11.16
CA LEU A 826 -16.14 -24.60 -10.98
C LEU A 826 -16.61 -25.65 -11.98
N ASN A 827 -17.88 -25.59 -12.40
CA ASN A 827 -18.47 -26.55 -13.34
C ASN A 827 -18.13 -26.26 -14.82
N LYS A 828 -17.47 -25.14 -15.10
CA LYS A 828 -16.97 -24.83 -16.44
C LYS A 828 -15.81 -25.73 -16.82
N ASP A 829 -15.80 -26.14 -18.09
CA ASP A 829 -14.64 -26.77 -18.70
C ASP A 829 -13.49 -25.77 -18.76
N ILE A 830 -12.37 -26.14 -18.14
CA ILE A 830 -11.18 -25.30 -18.04
C ILE A 830 -10.50 -25.11 -19.41
N ASN A 831 -10.76 -25.98 -20.38
CA ASN A 831 -10.26 -25.87 -21.74
C ASN A 831 -11.07 -24.89 -22.60
N LEU A 832 -12.20 -24.38 -22.07
CA LEU A 832 -13.07 -23.37 -22.69
C LEU A 832 -12.95 -22.01 -21.97
N MET A 833 -11.99 -21.85 -21.06
CA MET A 833 -11.63 -20.62 -20.35
C MET A 833 -10.30 -20.08 -20.86
#